data_AF-A0A8H3HPT8-F1
#
_entry.id   AF-A0A8H3HPT8-F1
#
_cell.length_a   1.000
_cell.length_b   1.000
_cell.length_c   1.000
_cell.angle_alpha   90.00
_cell.angle_beta   90.00
_cell.angle_gamma   90.00
#
_symmetry.space_group_name_H-M   'P 1'
#
loop_
_entity.id
_entity.type
_entity.pdbx_description
1 polymer ?
#
loop_
_entity_poly.entity_id
_entity_poly.type
_entity_poly.pdbx_seq_one_letter_code
_entity_poly.pdbx_strand_id
1 'polypeptide(L)'
;METETGRSTGALPVIFTDASSDIFLFEQFLLKSSPSSNTMFGAQQAILVRSEAVADELNSSLSELCPVITIADSKGLEFEDILIYNFFSTSDLPLDAWDFVHGQPIKAHRSKRELAPPPSLCNDLKLLYVALTRARKRCWIWDHGYVVDAMKYFWLAQNLVTTASISQMTGWNTVASTPTQWIEKGREYFANGSYKLARGCFLRGGHKSEANIAEAYHEMTRAKLEAARHSPISDNSKLKLHAAAEKLKICAEVSDERNSRHLWFHAGTCLELALKVNGASRAYVRAGLYERAIRLLLDNQRYARAVPILEEHADKLDSDVREDMLDQCRVHYIRASDYNSLRPLFKDVDKLLAFTIDRGYQSQYTTFLEHNQQFYQLAQVYQRQNSPLKAIGYFLKEFGHRGQTSVLNEAAQFVIARAEWVLALDRSRDQIATTNLHEMMRMIQPFTSRLTSRRQKELALAQAILGNSLQLRMADDWKAEKADDQLWRARILHSALKDKTWLNDPFETHIMRYLSAWFDYASILASIIEATQPSRLASAQRLLGFKRPSTESLLGSKLVVAEWSVVAVAAQRHNVPTQRNQYGELLVSSSWVDRLVKSELIRPLKKQLFEIYSGLKVSRWISPIRFTPRPVPTNISRHVTRATTSDGKFATRVKFVVAAIHAFSPTRRIPCRGSSMNSALLARWVRRLFDILYPVNGTMEESNFISAQVDYPFVESVQSCVRELVIPSPLRISMSAGSSVPVGNTDFSSFVIGYSLALHLPGGLSLLEADGAPEVARTLGTFFDWRNVDGLTAGISMLRKIFTLEDSLLDAVAMVHFIEMLTCDMIYHCRKGFSYSEDGFSGLILPFSWARSLAKRYNGTGIDRDTECLDELLSLINMLSNLLKDKETQRWFIGRESLSDRLDMVHILNLRLCWCIALLIVNSRQSSTFEFADMAVQVLTVSAQDWWLNKPKPLFCRFSTVMDQSSCLETLCETLHHETLVRLSNGWENVHYWQKRPEILVIRYGSSVDLAGSLQRAIQKS
;
A
#
# COMPACT_ATOMS: atom_id res chain seq x y z
N MET A 1 -28.29 80.34 14.27
CA MET A 1 -27.42 79.86 15.36
C MET A 1 -27.73 80.72 16.56
N GLU A 2 -28.02 80.12 17.70
CA GLU A 2 -28.06 80.85 18.97
C GLU A 2 -26.63 81.31 19.32
N THR A 3 -26.51 82.48 19.95
CA THR A 3 -25.22 83.03 20.36
C THR A 3 -24.61 82.17 21.46
N GLU A 4 -23.34 81.78 21.31
CA GLU A 4 -22.60 81.09 22.37
C GLU A 4 -22.45 82.01 23.59
N THR A 5 -22.86 81.54 24.76
CA THR A 5 -22.82 82.32 26.01
C THR A 5 -21.92 81.62 27.03
N GLY A 6 -21.04 82.39 27.68
CA GLY A 6 -20.23 81.90 28.79
C GLY A 6 -21.07 81.70 30.06
N ARG A 7 -20.55 80.93 31.03
CA ARG A 7 -21.22 80.68 32.33
C ARG A 7 -21.40 81.94 33.19
N SER A 8 -20.65 82.99 32.91
CA SER A 8 -20.74 84.31 33.56
C SER A 8 -20.60 85.41 32.51
N THR A 9 -21.34 86.51 32.66
CA THR A 9 -21.18 87.71 31.83
C THR A 9 -19.82 88.35 32.13
N GLY A 10 -18.85 88.17 31.23
CA GLY A 10 -17.52 88.77 31.32
C GLY A 10 -17.46 90.21 30.82
N ALA A 11 -16.35 90.92 31.09
CA ALA A 11 -16.11 92.24 30.52
C ALA A 11 -15.89 92.12 28.99
N LEU A 12 -16.31 93.15 28.23
CA LEU A 12 -16.02 93.21 26.80
C LEU A 12 -14.50 93.26 26.55
N PRO A 13 -13.99 92.64 25.48
CA PRO A 13 -12.58 92.75 25.11
C PRO A 13 -12.15 94.21 24.98
N VAL A 14 -10.93 94.52 25.45
CA VAL A 14 -10.36 95.87 25.44
C VAL A 14 -9.30 95.95 24.35
N ILE A 15 -9.46 96.85 23.38
CA ILE A 15 -8.46 97.14 22.34
C ILE A 15 -7.65 98.37 22.76
N PHE A 16 -6.33 98.25 22.78
CA PHE A 16 -5.45 99.38 23.08
C PHE A 16 -5.40 100.38 21.92
N THR A 17 -5.56 101.67 22.23
CA THR A 17 -5.56 102.74 21.21
C THR A 17 -4.18 103.20 20.77
N ASP A 18 -3.18 102.96 21.61
CA ASP A 18 -1.80 103.44 21.56
C ASP A 18 -0.78 102.29 21.53
N ALA A 19 -1.22 101.08 21.14
CA ALA A 19 -0.35 99.93 20.95
C ALA A 19 0.64 100.14 19.78
N SER A 20 1.89 99.71 20.00
CA SER A 20 3.00 99.86 19.06
C SER A 20 3.50 98.50 18.57
N SER A 21 4.15 98.51 17.41
CA SER A 21 4.93 97.39 16.88
C SER A 21 6.24 97.16 17.63
N ASP A 22 6.68 98.12 18.44
CA ASP A 22 7.92 98.06 19.19
C ASP A 22 7.80 97.13 20.41
N ILE A 23 8.51 96.00 20.35
CA ILE A 23 8.57 95.01 21.44
C ILE A 23 9.10 95.61 22.74
N PHE A 24 10.00 96.60 22.67
CA PHE A 24 10.52 97.27 23.86
C PHE A 24 9.43 98.08 24.56
N LEU A 25 8.52 98.71 23.81
CA LEU A 25 7.36 99.40 24.39
C LEU A 25 6.37 98.41 25.00
N PHE A 26 6.22 97.22 24.41
CA PHE A 26 5.40 96.15 24.98
C PHE A 26 5.99 95.56 26.26
N GLU A 27 7.29 95.25 26.28
CA GLU A 27 8.02 94.84 27.48
C GLU A 27 7.95 95.90 28.56
N GLN A 28 8.21 97.15 28.18
CA GLN A 28 8.13 98.27 29.08
C GLN A 28 6.72 98.43 29.65
N PHE A 29 5.67 98.23 28.85
CA PHE A 29 4.28 98.21 29.33
C PHE A 29 4.03 97.10 30.35
N LEU A 30 4.50 95.89 30.05
CA LEU A 30 4.42 94.75 30.96
C LEU A 30 5.22 94.99 32.27
N LEU A 31 6.32 95.75 32.21
CA LEU A 31 7.24 95.98 33.32
C LEU A 31 7.05 97.32 34.08
N LYS A 32 6.43 98.38 33.49
CA LYS A 32 6.37 99.76 34.06
C LYS A 32 5.26 100.03 35.08
N SER A 33 4.50 99.04 35.51
CA SER A 33 3.62 99.22 36.67
C SER A 33 4.41 99.08 37.98
N SER A 34 5.14 100.16 38.32
CA SER A 34 5.98 100.41 39.52
C SER A 34 7.36 99.72 39.61
N PRO A 35 8.47 100.47 39.87
CA PRO A 35 9.83 99.94 40.07
C PRO A 35 10.09 99.25 41.43
N SER A 36 9.08 99.11 42.30
CA SER A 36 9.25 98.64 43.68
C SER A 36 8.45 97.39 44.05
N SER A 37 7.74 96.76 43.11
CA SER A 37 7.11 95.45 43.32
C SER A 37 7.64 94.44 42.29
N ASN A 38 8.29 93.37 42.77
CA ASN A 38 8.56 92.15 42.01
C ASN A 38 7.24 91.43 41.69
N THR A 39 6.34 92.09 40.96
CA THR A 39 5.00 91.58 40.65
C THR A 39 5.11 90.58 39.51
N MET A 40 5.27 89.30 39.87
CA MET A 40 5.21 88.17 38.94
C MET A 40 3.78 87.98 38.43
N PHE A 41 3.65 87.68 37.13
CA PHE A 41 2.39 87.28 36.50
C PHE A 41 1.76 86.07 37.21
N GLY A 42 0.44 85.98 37.18
CA GLY A 42 -0.31 84.87 37.78
C GLY A 42 -0.33 83.60 36.91
N ALA A 43 -0.55 82.44 37.53
CA ALA A 43 -0.69 81.14 36.88
C ALA A 43 -1.91 81.04 35.95
N GLN A 44 -2.90 81.93 36.13
CA GLN A 44 -4.12 82.01 35.31
C GLN A 44 -4.08 83.14 34.28
N GLN A 45 -2.90 83.69 34.00
CA GLN A 45 -2.68 84.73 32.99
C GLN A 45 -1.84 84.14 31.86
N ALA A 46 -2.15 84.51 30.61
CA ALA A 46 -1.37 84.09 29.45
C ALA A 46 -1.35 85.16 28.35
N ILE A 47 -0.25 85.18 27.60
CA ILE A 47 -0.13 85.96 26.37
C ILE A 47 -0.36 84.99 25.21
N LEU A 48 -1.35 85.29 24.38
CA LEU A 48 -1.67 84.50 23.19
C LEU A 48 -1.06 85.15 21.95
N VAL A 49 -0.29 84.37 21.22
CA VAL A 49 0.38 84.77 19.98
C VAL A 49 -0.01 83.86 18.82
N ARG A 50 0.16 84.33 17.60
CA ARG A 50 -0.24 83.57 16.40
C ARG A 50 0.68 82.39 16.10
N SER A 51 1.99 82.54 16.26
CA SER A 51 3.00 81.55 15.83
C SER A 51 4.04 81.24 16.90
N GLU A 52 4.67 80.07 16.79
CA GLU A 52 5.75 79.63 17.70
C GLU A 52 6.98 80.55 17.61
N ALA A 53 7.28 81.10 16.43
CA ALA A 53 8.37 82.06 16.25
C ALA A 53 8.17 83.33 17.10
N VAL A 54 6.94 83.89 17.10
CA VAL A 54 6.58 85.04 17.93
C VAL A 54 6.56 84.65 19.42
N ALA A 55 6.14 83.42 19.73
CA ALA A 55 6.16 82.92 21.12
C ALA A 55 7.59 82.82 21.67
N ASP A 56 8.53 82.30 20.87
CA ASP A 56 9.93 82.17 21.26
C ASP A 56 10.66 83.52 21.31
N GLU A 57 10.37 84.44 20.39
CA GLU A 57 10.86 85.84 20.41
C GLU A 57 10.43 86.53 21.71
N LEU A 58 9.13 86.53 22.00
CA LEU A 58 8.60 87.13 23.23
C LEU A 58 9.10 86.42 24.49
N ASN A 59 9.17 85.08 24.51
CA ASN A 59 9.69 84.36 25.68
C ASN A 59 11.17 84.67 25.95
N SER A 60 11.96 84.87 24.89
CA SER A 60 13.39 85.22 25.01
C SER A 60 13.56 86.58 25.66
N SER A 61 12.74 87.56 25.28
CA SER A 61 12.83 88.90 25.89
C SER A 61 12.15 88.98 27.25
N LEU A 62 11.02 88.30 27.45
CA LEU A 62 10.27 88.31 28.70
C LEU A 62 10.83 87.36 29.76
N SER A 63 11.94 86.65 29.52
CA SER A 63 12.61 85.78 30.50
C SER A 63 11.66 84.82 31.25
N GLU A 64 10.70 84.25 30.52
CA GLU A 64 9.60 83.41 31.03
C GLU A 64 8.64 84.07 32.06
N LEU A 65 8.64 85.40 32.24
CA LEU A 65 7.83 86.05 33.30
C LEU A 65 6.33 85.66 33.25
N CYS A 66 5.75 85.48 32.06
CA CYS A 66 4.36 85.06 31.82
C CYS A 66 4.33 83.88 30.83
N PRO A 67 3.35 82.94 30.91
CA PRO A 67 3.15 81.95 29.86
C PRO A 67 2.80 82.62 28.51
N VAL A 68 3.75 82.59 27.56
CA VAL A 68 3.49 82.94 26.15
C VAL A 68 3.18 81.66 25.40
N ILE A 69 1.97 81.59 24.84
CA ILE A 69 1.40 80.36 24.26
C ILE A 69 0.85 80.72 22.88
N THR A 70 1.04 79.83 21.91
CA THR A 70 0.39 80.01 20.62
C THR A 70 -1.12 79.82 20.78
N ILE A 71 -1.93 80.49 19.95
CA ILE A 71 -3.40 80.32 20.01
C ILE A 71 -3.77 78.85 19.74
N ALA A 72 -3.01 78.16 18.88
CA ALA A 72 -3.20 76.73 18.63
C ALA A 72 -2.97 75.90 19.90
N ASP A 73 -1.88 76.13 20.62
CA ASP A 73 -1.52 75.39 21.85
C ASP A 73 -2.42 75.78 23.04
N SER A 74 -3.06 76.95 22.99
CA SER A 74 -4.03 77.38 24.00
C SER A 74 -5.36 76.64 23.92
N LYS A 75 -5.62 75.89 22.85
CA LYS A 75 -6.89 75.20 22.65
C LYS A 75 -7.14 74.16 23.74
N GLY A 76 -8.28 74.25 24.42
CA GLY A 76 -8.61 73.38 25.55
C GLY A 76 -8.03 73.84 26.89
N LEU A 77 -7.23 74.90 26.89
CA LEU A 77 -6.85 75.65 28.08
C LEU A 77 -7.80 76.84 28.26
N GLU A 78 -7.99 77.24 29.50
CA GLU A 78 -8.72 78.46 29.84
C GLU A 78 -7.92 79.26 30.88
N PHE A 79 -7.97 80.57 30.75
CA PHE A 79 -7.25 81.53 31.57
C PHE A 79 -8.25 82.53 32.14
N GLU A 80 -7.95 83.12 33.30
CA GLU A 80 -8.77 84.24 33.79
C GLU A 80 -8.54 85.48 32.93
N ASP A 81 -7.28 85.75 32.61
CA ASP A 81 -6.82 86.97 31.95
C ASP A 81 -5.97 86.62 30.73
N ILE A 82 -6.30 87.23 29.58
CA ILE A 82 -5.58 87.01 28.32
C ILE A 82 -5.23 88.30 27.64
N LEU A 83 -3.99 88.38 27.19
CA LEU A 83 -3.55 89.40 26.26
C LEU A 83 -3.26 88.74 24.91
N ILE A 84 -4.02 89.13 23.89
CA ILE A 84 -3.79 88.75 22.50
C ILE A 84 -2.77 89.75 21.94
N TYR A 85 -1.61 89.24 21.52
CA TYR A 85 -0.50 90.06 21.05
C TYR A 85 -0.34 89.95 19.53
N ASN A 86 -0.43 91.10 18.86
CA ASN A 86 -0.16 91.31 17.44
C ASN A 86 -0.87 90.30 16.51
N PHE A 87 -2.12 89.96 16.79
CA PHE A 87 -2.88 88.96 16.03
C PHE A 87 -3.09 89.34 14.55
N PHE A 88 -3.52 90.58 14.30
CA PHE A 88 -3.79 91.14 13.00
C PHE A 88 -2.51 91.57 12.28
N SER A 89 -1.60 92.26 12.98
CA SER A 89 -0.34 92.71 12.39
C SER A 89 0.59 91.57 11.96
N THR A 90 0.48 90.40 12.60
CA THR A 90 1.22 89.17 12.21
C THR A 90 0.40 88.20 11.36
N SER A 91 -0.78 88.59 10.88
CA SER A 91 -1.56 87.78 9.94
C SER A 91 -0.86 87.75 8.57
N ASP A 92 -0.73 86.56 7.99
CA ASP A 92 -0.20 86.37 6.63
C ASP A 92 -1.22 86.77 5.53
N LEU A 93 -2.41 87.24 5.92
CA LEU A 93 -3.44 87.64 4.98
C LEU A 93 -3.15 89.03 4.38
N PRO A 94 -3.44 89.22 3.07
CA PRO A 94 -3.49 90.55 2.48
C PRO A 94 -4.47 91.48 3.23
N LEU A 95 -4.10 92.75 3.39
CA LEU A 95 -4.89 93.73 4.17
C LEU A 95 -6.34 93.87 3.65
N ASP A 96 -6.54 93.77 2.34
CA ASP A 96 -7.84 93.85 1.66
C ASP A 96 -8.73 92.61 1.89
N ALA A 97 -8.17 91.47 2.30
CA ALA A 97 -8.97 90.30 2.66
C ALA A 97 -9.89 90.58 3.86
N TRP A 98 -9.45 91.44 4.79
CA TRP A 98 -10.23 91.81 5.99
C TRP A 98 -11.39 92.77 5.68
N ASP A 99 -11.37 93.45 4.54
CA ASP A 99 -12.46 94.35 4.10
C ASP A 99 -13.80 93.59 3.93
N PHE A 100 -13.76 92.26 3.74
CA PHE A 100 -14.95 91.41 3.69
C PHE A 100 -15.74 91.41 5.01
N VAL A 101 -15.08 91.61 6.16
CA VAL A 101 -15.71 91.53 7.50
C VAL A 101 -16.42 92.83 7.87
N HIS A 102 -15.81 93.99 7.63
CA HIS A 102 -16.37 95.28 8.05
C HIS A 102 -17.14 96.04 6.97
N GLY A 103 -17.22 95.53 5.74
CA GLY A 103 -18.22 95.94 4.73
C GLY A 103 -18.12 97.37 4.19
N GLN A 104 -17.09 98.14 4.56
CA GLN A 104 -16.73 99.41 3.94
C GLN A 104 -15.44 99.25 3.12
N PRO A 105 -15.53 98.92 1.83
CA PRO A 105 -14.39 99.07 0.94
C PRO A 105 -14.20 100.56 0.62
N ILE A 106 -13.01 101.10 0.87
CA ILE A 106 -12.65 102.48 0.44
C ILE A 106 -12.35 102.55 -1.07
N LYS A 107 -12.32 101.43 -1.81
CA LYS A 107 -12.17 101.42 -3.28
C LYS A 107 -13.09 100.39 -3.95
N ALA A 108 -13.63 100.77 -5.10
CA ALA A 108 -14.76 100.15 -5.78
C ALA A 108 -14.57 98.66 -6.13
N HIS A 109 -15.09 97.77 -5.27
CA HIS A 109 -15.50 96.41 -5.66
C HIS A 109 -16.94 96.13 -5.17
N ARG A 110 -17.89 96.91 -5.70
CA ARG A 110 -19.33 96.62 -5.61
C ARG A 110 -19.84 96.12 -6.96
N SER A 111 -19.52 94.89 -7.33
CA SER A 111 -20.19 94.22 -8.46
C SER A 111 -20.02 92.69 -8.47
N LYS A 112 -20.07 92.04 -7.29
CA LYS A 112 -20.35 90.59 -7.14
C LYS A 112 -20.50 90.23 -5.65
N ARG A 113 -21.70 90.36 -5.09
CA ARG A 113 -22.09 89.79 -3.77
C ARG A 113 -22.40 88.29 -3.92
N GLU A 114 -21.50 87.55 -4.54
CA GLU A 114 -21.62 86.09 -4.77
C GLU A 114 -20.31 85.32 -4.49
N LEU A 115 -19.27 85.95 -3.94
CA LEU A 115 -18.08 85.22 -3.48
C LEU A 115 -18.17 84.92 -1.98
N ALA A 116 -18.03 83.64 -1.65
CA ALA A 116 -17.78 83.18 -0.29
C ALA A 116 -16.50 83.83 0.28
N PRO A 117 -16.40 84.06 1.60
CA PRO A 117 -15.18 84.57 2.22
C PRO A 117 -13.98 83.67 1.88
N PRO A 118 -12.77 84.22 1.64
CA PRO A 118 -11.57 83.43 1.43
C PRO A 118 -11.40 82.39 2.55
N PRO A 119 -11.13 81.10 2.25
CA PRO A 119 -10.95 80.08 3.28
C PRO A 119 -9.87 80.45 4.32
N SER A 120 -8.85 81.20 3.90
CA SER A 120 -7.79 81.72 4.76
C SER A 120 -8.31 82.78 5.75
N LEU A 121 -9.20 83.68 5.33
CA LEU A 121 -9.92 84.61 6.24
C LEU A 121 -10.80 83.83 7.22
N CYS A 122 -11.51 82.80 6.76
CA CYS A 122 -12.29 81.93 7.65
C CYS A 122 -11.42 81.24 8.71
N ASN A 123 -10.20 80.82 8.35
CA ASN A 123 -9.26 80.23 9.30
C ASN A 123 -8.77 81.25 10.34
N ASP A 124 -8.44 82.47 9.90
CA ASP A 124 -8.05 83.55 10.80
C ASP A 124 -9.18 83.96 11.74
N LEU A 125 -10.42 84.08 11.25
CA LEU A 125 -11.58 84.36 12.09
C LEU A 125 -11.83 83.24 13.11
N LYS A 126 -11.65 81.97 12.72
CA LYS A 126 -11.72 80.84 13.66
C LYS A 126 -10.60 80.92 14.70
N LEU A 127 -9.38 81.28 14.29
CA LEU A 127 -8.25 81.42 15.21
C LEU A 127 -8.47 82.56 16.19
N LEU A 128 -8.98 83.70 15.72
CA LEU A 128 -9.38 84.82 16.56
C LEU A 128 -10.46 84.42 17.57
N TYR A 129 -11.49 83.69 17.11
CA TYR A 129 -12.52 83.13 17.97
C TYR A 129 -11.93 82.20 19.05
N VAL A 130 -10.98 81.32 18.70
CA VAL A 130 -10.29 80.49 19.70
C VAL A 130 -9.58 81.36 20.73
N ALA A 131 -8.83 82.38 20.28
CA ALA A 131 -8.09 83.28 21.17
C ALA A 131 -9.00 84.03 22.15
N LEU A 132 -10.09 84.63 21.65
CA LEU A 132 -11.05 85.38 22.45
C LEU A 132 -11.76 84.48 23.49
N THR A 133 -12.11 83.26 23.10
CA THR A 133 -12.82 82.32 24.00
C THR A 133 -11.92 81.67 25.06
N ARG A 134 -10.60 81.86 24.99
CA ARG A 134 -9.71 81.34 26.05
C ARG A 134 -9.84 82.13 27.35
N ALA A 135 -10.32 83.38 27.29
CA ALA A 135 -10.39 84.29 28.44
C ALA A 135 -11.71 84.12 29.21
N ARG A 136 -11.63 83.85 30.52
CA ARG A 136 -12.81 83.72 31.40
C ARG A 136 -13.26 85.04 32.01
N LYS A 137 -12.35 85.98 32.29
CA LYS A 137 -12.68 87.27 32.93
C LYS A 137 -12.37 88.47 32.05
N ARG A 138 -11.12 88.60 31.58
CA ARG A 138 -10.65 89.80 30.87
C ARG A 138 -9.81 89.43 29.66
N CYS A 139 -10.08 90.09 28.54
CA CYS A 139 -9.34 89.93 27.29
C CYS A 139 -8.85 91.30 26.82
N TRP A 140 -7.56 91.44 26.63
CA TRP A 140 -6.93 92.62 26.03
C TRP A 140 -6.38 92.27 24.65
N ILE A 141 -6.47 93.20 23.72
CA ILE A 141 -5.92 93.08 22.37
C ILE A 141 -4.87 94.17 22.21
N TRP A 142 -3.61 93.76 22.22
CA TRP A 142 -2.47 94.58 21.84
C TRP A 142 -2.17 94.33 20.37
N ASP A 143 -2.47 95.29 19.51
CA ASP A 143 -2.22 95.16 18.09
C ASP A 143 -2.07 96.53 17.45
N HIS A 144 -1.52 96.56 16.24
CA HIS A 144 -1.24 97.80 15.52
C HIS A 144 -1.50 97.66 14.03
N GLY A 145 -1.69 98.79 13.35
CA GLY A 145 -1.85 98.86 11.90
C GLY A 145 -3.30 98.85 11.41
N TYR A 146 -3.45 98.91 10.08
CA TYR A 146 -4.71 99.20 9.41
C TYR A 146 -5.86 98.24 9.79
N VAL A 147 -5.59 96.93 9.85
CA VAL A 147 -6.63 95.92 10.07
C VAL A 147 -7.25 96.03 11.45
N VAL A 148 -6.45 96.14 12.53
CA VAL A 148 -7.01 96.29 13.88
C VAL A 148 -7.78 97.61 14.01
N ASP A 149 -7.32 98.69 13.37
CA ASP A 149 -8.05 99.96 13.40
C ASP A 149 -9.43 99.84 12.73
N ALA A 150 -9.50 99.21 11.55
CA ALA A 150 -10.77 98.96 10.87
C ALA A 150 -11.69 98.05 11.69
N MET A 151 -11.15 96.96 12.26
CA MET A 151 -11.90 96.03 13.12
C MET A 151 -12.38 96.70 14.41
N LYS A 152 -11.56 97.57 15.02
CA LYS A 152 -11.90 98.36 16.20
C LYS A 152 -13.09 99.27 15.92
N TYR A 153 -13.08 100.02 14.81
CA TYR A 153 -14.23 100.84 14.41
C TYR A 153 -15.48 99.99 14.18
N PHE A 154 -15.35 98.87 13.49
CA PHE A 154 -16.46 97.95 13.21
C PHE A 154 -17.08 97.36 14.48
N TRP A 155 -16.26 96.85 15.41
CA TRP A 155 -16.74 96.24 16.64
C TRP A 155 -17.27 97.26 17.66
N LEU A 156 -16.70 98.48 17.72
CA LEU A 156 -17.23 99.56 18.55
C LEU A 156 -18.64 99.97 18.10
N ALA A 157 -18.87 100.08 16.78
CA ALA A 157 -20.19 100.40 16.25
C ALA A 157 -21.27 99.36 16.63
N GLN A 158 -20.86 98.13 16.96
CA GLN A 158 -21.74 97.05 17.39
C GLN A 158 -21.73 96.82 18.92
N ASN A 159 -21.01 97.65 19.69
CA ASN A 159 -20.82 97.49 21.14
C ASN A 159 -20.19 96.14 21.55
N LEU A 160 -19.31 95.57 20.72
CA LEU A 160 -18.67 94.27 20.97
C LEU A 160 -17.32 94.38 21.69
N VAL A 161 -16.71 95.56 21.70
CA VAL A 161 -15.41 95.82 22.34
C VAL A 161 -15.43 97.18 23.04
N THR A 162 -14.46 97.40 23.92
CA THR A 162 -14.15 98.72 24.48
C THR A 162 -12.73 99.12 24.11
N THR A 163 -12.41 100.40 24.20
CA THR A 163 -11.06 100.91 23.94
C THR A 163 -10.50 101.61 25.16
N ALA A 164 -9.21 101.42 25.42
CA ALA A 164 -8.48 102.11 26.48
C ALA A 164 -7.09 102.51 25.99
N SER A 165 -6.54 103.58 26.54
CA SER A 165 -5.10 103.83 26.43
C SER A 165 -4.34 102.83 27.31
N ILE A 166 -3.13 102.47 26.90
CA ILE A 166 -2.17 101.69 27.69
C ILE A 166 -2.04 102.24 29.11
N SER A 167 -2.00 103.58 29.25
CA SER A 167 -1.91 104.27 30.55
C SER A 167 -3.11 104.05 31.47
N GLN A 168 -4.27 103.67 30.91
CA GLN A 168 -5.52 103.43 31.63
C GLN A 168 -5.72 101.94 31.98
N MET A 169 -4.79 101.05 31.58
CA MET A 169 -4.91 99.64 31.90
C MET A 169 -4.80 99.42 33.41
N THR A 170 -5.85 98.86 33.99
CA THR A 170 -5.86 98.43 35.39
C THR A 170 -6.06 96.92 35.48
N GLY A 171 -5.34 96.28 36.40
CA GLY A 171 -5.65 94.91 36.81
C GLY A 171 -4.90 93.75 36.15
N TRP A 172 -4.07 93.98 35.11
CA TRP A 172 -3.17 92.94 34.56
C TRP A 172 -2.10 92.50 35.56
N ASN A 173 -1.59 93.44 36.37
CA ASN A 173 -0.43 93.24 37.24
C ASN A 173 -0.77 92.91 38.71
N THR A 174 -2.01 92.53 39.03
CA THR A 174 -2.51 92.51 40.43
C THR A 174 -2.76 91.11 41.02
N VAL A 175 -2.39 90.02 40.34
CA VAL A 175 -2.71 88.65 40.78
C VAL A 175 -1.46 87.78 40.91
N ALA A 176 -0.69 87.95 41.99
CA ALA A 176 0.39 87.02 42.31
C ALA A 176 -0.20 85.64 42.68
N SER A 177 0.20 84.60 41.96
CA SER A 177 -0.26 83.22 42.22
C SER A 177 0.60 82.51 43.26
N THR A 178 -0.04 81.71 44.10
CA THR A 178 0.60 80.86 45.12
C THR A 178 1.37 79.70 44.48
N PRO A 179 2.39 79.14 45.16
CA PRO A 179 3.11 77.95 44.67
C PRO A 179 2.18 76.77 44.35
N THR A 180 1.10 76.57 45.12
CA THR A 180 0.10 75.52 44.86
C THR A 180 -0.67 75.75 43.57
N GLN A 181 -1.09 76.99 43.30
CA GLN A 181 -1.74 77.36 42.02
C GLN A 181 -0.81 77.13 40.83
N TRP A 182 0.50 77.40 40.99
CA TRP A 182 1.50 77.06 39.98
C TRP A 182 1.63 75.55 39.76
N ILE A 183 1.63 74.74 40.82
CA ILE A 183 1.67 73.27 40.69
C ILE A 183 0.40 72.74 40.00
N GLU A 184 -0.78 73.23 40.37
CA GLU A 184 -2.05 72.84 39.73
C GLU A 184 -2.06 73.19 38.25
N LYS A 185 -1.64 74.41 37.88
CA LYS A 185 -1.49 74.80 36.48
C LYS A 185 -0.43 73.97 35.77
N GLY A 186 0.67 73.63 36.45
CA GLY A 186 1.70 72.74 35.94
C GLY A 186 1.17 71.35 35.61
N ARG A 187 0.31 70.78 36.47
CA ARG A 187 -0.37 69.49 36.22
C ARG A 187 -1.34 69.57 35.05
N GLU A 188 -2.08 70.68 34.91
CA GLU A 188 -2.95 70.93 33.75
C GLU A 188 -2.13 70.95 32.45
N TYR A 189 -1.02 71.70 32.41
CA TYR A 189 -0.12 71.72 31.25
C TYR A 189 0.51 70.36 30.97
N PHE A 190 0.91 69.63 32.02
CA PHE A 190 1.49 68.30 31.85
C PHE A 190 0.48 67.33 31.25
N ALA A 191 -0.77 67.35 31.73
CA ALA A 191 -1.86 66.53 31.19
C ALA A 191 -2.18 66.86 29.72
N ASN A 192 -2.04 68.13 29.33
CA ASN A 192 -2.24 68.58 27.95
C ASN A 192 -1.01 68.38 27.04
N GLY A 193 0.08 67.77 27.55
CA GLY A 193 1.30 67.53 26.78
C GLY A 193 2.21 68.75 26.58
N SER A 194 1.88 69.90 27.20
CA SER A 194 2.66 71.13 27.16
C SER A 194 3.80 71.10 28.18
N TYR A 195 4.70 70.12 28.06
CA TYR A 195 5.71 69.80 29.07
C TYR A 195 6.69 70.94 29.37
N LYS A 196 7.03 71.79 28.38
CA LYS A 196 7.88 72.99 28.57
C LYS A 196 7.23 73.99 29.54
N LEU A 197 5.93 74.24 29.37
CA LEU A 197 5.15 75.14 30.23
C LEU A 197 4.92 74.52 31.61
N ALA A 198 4.62 73.22 31.66
CA ALA A 198 4.46 72.47 32.90
C ALA A 198 5.72 72.56 33.77
N ARG A 199 6.90 72.37 33.17
CA ARG A 199 8.20 72.54 33.83
C ARG A 199 8.35 73.94 34.45
N GLY A 200 8.08 75.00 33.69
CA GLY A 200 8.15 76.38 34.18
C GLY A 200 7.24 76.62 35.38
N CYS A 201 6.02 76.05 35.35
CA CYS A 201 5.08 76.12 36.46
C CYS A 201 5.57 75.35 37.70
N PHE A 202 6.08 74.13 37.53
CA PHE A 202 6.60 73.34 38.65
C PHE A 202 7.83 73.99 39.30
N LEU A 203 8.70 74.63 38.53
CA LEU A 203 9.83 75.40 39.08
C LEU A 203 9.35 76.57 39.95
N ARG A 204 8.35 77.34 39.50
CA ARG A 204 7.73 78.44 40.28
C ARG A 204 6.98 77.93 41.52
N GLY A 205 6.40 76.75 41.41
CA GLY A 205 5.79 76.03 42.53
C GLY A 205 6.78 75.39 43.50
N GLY A 206 8.09 75.43 43.22
CA GLY A 206 9.14 74.80 44.04
C GLY A 206 9.22 73.28 43.93
N HIS A 207 8.50 72.66 42.99
CA HIS A 207 8.35 71.21 42.87
C HIS A 207 9.37 70.60 41.89
N LYS A 208 10.64 70.54 42.30
CA LYS A 208 11.79 70.18 41.43
C LYS A 208 11.68 68.80 40.77
N SER A 209 11.13 67.79 41.45
CA SER A 209 10.99 66.43 40.90
C SER A 209 10.07 66.41 39.67
N GLU A 210 8.88 67.01 39.78
CA GLU A 210 7.93 67.16 38.67
C GLU A 210 8.47 68.06 37.56
N ALA A 211 9.25 69.09 37.90
CA ALA A 211 9.94 69.89 36.90
C ALA A 211 10.94 69.05 36.09
N ASN A 212 11.71 68.16 36.73
CA ASN A 212 12.63 67.25 36.05
C ASN A 212 11.90 66.22 35.18
N ILE A 213 10.77 65.70 35.66
CA ILE A 213 9.91 64.78 34.89
C ILE A 213 9.36 65.51 33.66
N ALA A 214 8.79 66.71 33.83
CA ALA A 214 8.30 67.54 32.73
C ALA A 214 9.41 67.86 31.73
N GLU A 215 10.63 68.17 32.19
CA GLU A 215 11.76 68.36 31.28
C GLU A 215 12.11 67.07 30.52
N ALA A 216 12.13 65.91 31.19
CA ALA A 216 12.41 64.62 30.54
C ALA A 216 11.35 64.26 29.48
N TYR A 217 10.07 64.51 29.74
CA TYR A 217 8.99 64.33 28.76
C TYR A 217 9.09 65.32 27.61
N HIS A 218 9.48 66.56 27.88
CA HIS A 218 9.71 67.57 26.86
C HIS A 218 10.83 67.16 25.89
N GLU A 219 11.98 66.77 26.43
CA GLU A 219 13.13 66.28 25.66
C GLU A 219 12.78 65.01 24.88
N MET A 220 12.05 64.07 25.50
CA MET A 220 11.54 62.88 24.80
C MET A 220 10.69 63.26 23.60
N THR A 221 9.72 64.16 23.79
CA THR A 221 8.75 64.51 22.76
C THR A 221 9.46 65.18 21.58
N ARG A 222 10.41 66.08 21.88
CA ARG A 222 11.26 66.73 20.89
C ARG A 222 12.14 65.73 20.14
N ALA A 223 12.81 64.82 20.85
CA ALA A 223 13.66 63.80 20.25
C ALA A 223 12.86 62.83 19.36
N LYS A 224 11.65 62.44 19.78
CA LYS A 224 10.75 61.60 18.98
C LYS A 224 10.22 62.32 17.74
N LEU A 225 9.86 63.60 17.86
CA LEU A 225 9.43 64.42 16.74
C LEU A 225 10.54 64.58 15.71
N GLU A 226 11.77 64.87 16.15
CA GLU A 226 12.94 64.97 15.27
C GLU A 226 13.25 63.63 14.60
N ALA A 227 13.16 62.53 15.33
CA ALA A 227 13.31 61.20 14.77
C ALA A 227 12.22 60.89 13.72
N ALA A 228 10.99 61.35 13.92
CA ALA A 228 9.89 61.17 12.95
C ALA A 228 10.08 61.99 11.67
N ARG A 229 10.81 63.11 11.72
CA ARG A 229 11.10 63.96 10.55
C ARG A 229 12.14 63.37 9.60
N HIS A 230 12.92 62.38 10.06
CA HIS A 230 14.00 61.78 9.27
C HIS A 230 13.81 60.26 9.13
N SER A 231 13.68 59.76 7.91
CA SER A 231 13.64 58.33 7.60
C SER A 231 14.75 57.98 6.60
N PRO A 232 15.77 57.19 6.98
CA PRO A 232 16.01 56.58 8.29
C PRO A 232 16.39 57.60 9.38
N ILE A 233 16.18 57.23 10.65
CA ILE A 233 16.52 58.09 11.81
C ILE A 233 18.01 58.41 11.80
N SER A 234 18.35 59.71 11.83
CA SER A 234 19.73 60.19 11.84
C SER A 234 20.46 59.80 13.14
N ASP A 235 21.79 59.67 13.10
CA ASP A 235 22.57 59.34 14.30
C ASP A 235 22.47 60.44 15.37
N ASN A 236 22.33 61.70 14.98
CA ASN A 236 22.06 62.80 15.91
C ASN A 236 20.71 62.62 16.62
N SER A 237 19.66 62.23 15.89
CA SER A 237 18.35 61.94 16.47
C SER A 237 18.41 60.74 17.42
N LYS A 238 19.20 59.69 17.11
CA LYS A 238 19.43 58.55 18.01
C LYS A 238 20.15 58.97 19.30
N LEU A 239 21.14 59.86 19.22
CA LEU A 239 21.84 60.40 20.39
C LEU A 239 20.88 61.19 21.30
N LYS A 240 20.03 62.03 20.71
CA LYS A 240 19.01 62.79 21.46
C LYS A 240 17.98 61.87 22.11
N LEU A 241 17.51 60.84 21.41
CA LEU A 241 16.63 59.81 21.97
C LEU A 241 17.30 59.07 23.14
N HIS A 242 18.58 58.73 23.01
CA HIS A 242 19.34 58.10 24.09
C HIS A 242 19.49 59.03 25.30
N ALA A 243 19.82 60.31 25.08
CA ALA A 243 19.93 61.30 26.15
C ALA A 243 18.59 61.51 26.88
N ALA A 244 17.49 61.60 26.13
CA ALA A 244 16.15 61.67 26.70
C ALA A 244 15.81 60.40 27.51
N ALA A 245 16.18 59.21 27.01
CA ALA A 245 16.00 57.96 27.74
C ALA A 245 16.79 57.97 29.06
N GLU A 246 18.06 58.38 29.07
CA GLU A 246 18.86 58.44 30.30
C GLU A 246 18.27 59.43 31.31
N LYS A 247 17.80 60.61 30.88
CA LYS A 247 17.06 61.53 31.76
C LYS A 247 15.81 60.89 32.36
N LEU A 248 15.01 60.19 31.56
CA LEU A 248 13.82 59.47 32.03
C LEU A 248 14.17 58.37 33.04
N LYS A 249 15.27 57.63 32.82
CA LYS A 249 15.76 56.58 33.73
C LYS A 249 16.15 57.16 35.09
N ILE A 250 16.90 58.26 35.09
CA ILE A 250 17.30 58.96 36.33
C ILE A 250 16.05 59.44 37.09
N CYS A 251 15.06 60.00 36.39
CA CYS A 251 13.80 60.39 37.01
C CYS A 251 13.03 59.18 37.58
N ALA A 252 13.06 58.04 36.89
CA ALA A 252 12.36 56.83 37.31
C ALA A 252 12.92 56.23 38.61
N GLU A 253 14.22 56.39 38.88
CA GLU A 253 14.87 55.85 40.09
C GLU A 253 14.49 56.62 41.36
N VAL A 254 14.04 57.87 41.22
CA VAL A 254 13.70 58.76 42.35
C VAL A 254 12.18 58.96 42.50
N SER A 255 11.38 58.36 41.59
CA SER A 255 9.92 58.49 41.57
C SER A 255 9.23 57.37 42.35
N ASP A 256 7.95 57.57 42.69
CA ASP A 256 7.07 56.51 43.20
C ASP A 256 6.85 55.40 42.16
N GLU A 257 6.42 54.22 42.62
CA GLU A 257 6.38 53.00 41.79
C GLU A 257 5.56 53.16 40.50
N ARG A 258 4.44 53.89 40.57
CA ARG A 258 3.57 54.11 39.42
C ARG A 258 4.23 54.97 38.36
N ASN A 259 4.79 56.12 38.75
CA ASN A 259 5.49 57.01 37.83
C ASN A 259 6.79 56.36 37.32
N SER A 260 7.49 55.60 38.16
CA SER A 260 8.69 54.86 37.78
C SER A 260 8.41 53.92 36.61
N ARG A 261 7.32 53.13 36.64
CA ARG A 261 6.94 52.22 35.54
C ARG A 261 6.70 52.97 34.22
N HIS A 262 5.97 54.09 34.25
CA HIS A 262 5.70 54.90 33.06
C HIS A 262 6.99 55.52 32.49
N LEU A 263 7.87 56.02 33.35
CA LEU A 263 9.17 56.57 32.95
C LEU A 263 10.08 55.50 32.34
N TRP A 264 10.15 54.30 32.93
CA TRP A 264 10.88 53.15 32.37
C TRP A 264 10.33 52.71 31.01
N PHE A 265 9.01 52.70 30.85
CA PHE A 265 8.36 52.43 29.56
C PHE A 265 8.80 53.44 28.50
N HIS A 266 8.71 54.73 28.81
CA HIS A 266 9.10 55.78 27.87
C HIS A 266 10.60 55.75 27.56
N ALA A 267 11.46 55.50 28.55
CA ALA A 267 12.88 55.27 28.33
C ALA A 267 13.14 54.08 27.39
N GLY A 268 12.41 52.98 27.59
CA GLY A 268 12.43 51.81 26.71
C GLY A 268 12.08 52.16 25.27
N THR A 269 10.99 52.93 25.05
CA THR A 269 10.57 53.35 23.70
C THR A 269 11.62 54.23 23.01
N CYS A 270 12.27 55.14 23.75
CA CYS A 270 13.34 55.96 23.21
C CYS A 270 14.57 55.14 22.82
N LEU A 271 14.96 54.17 23.66
CA LEU A 271 16.09 53.28 23.38
C LEU A 271 15.80 52.33 22.21
N GLU A 272 14.56 51.88 22.07
CA GLU A 272 14.10 51.06 20.95
C GLU A 272 14.22 51.84 19.63
N LEU A 273 13.70 53.08 19.59
CA LEU A 273 13.85 53.98 18.45
C LEU A 273 15.33 54.34 18.15
N ALA A 274 16.17 54.40 19.18
CA ALA A 274 17.61 54.61 19.04
C ALA A 274 18.38 53.34 18.63
N LEU A 275 17.70 52.22 18.37
CA LEU A 275 18.26 50.91 18.02
C LEU A 275 19.19 50.32 19.10
N LYS A 276 19.00 50.72 20.36
CA LYS A 276 19.73 50.19 21.52
C LYS A 276 18.95 49.05 22.19
N VAL A 277 18.75 47.97 21.42
CA VAL A 277 17.95 46.77 21.77
C VAL A 277 18.16 46.29 23.22
N ASN A 278 19.42 46.10 23.62
CA ASN A 278 19.76 45.60 24.97
C ASN A 278 19.37 46.58 26.09
N GLY A 279 19.50 47.88 25.84
CA GLY A 279 19.11 48.91 26.80
C GLY A 279 17.58 49.01 26.91
N ALA A 280 16.90 48.99 25.76
CA ALA A 280 15.45 49.03 25.67
C ALA A 280 14.79 47.83 26.37
N SER A 281 15.30 46.62 26.15
CA SER A 281 14.80 45.41 26.81
C SER A 281 14.91 45.52 28.35
N ARG A 282 16.06 45.94 28.88
CA ARG A 282 16.22 46.17 30.34
C ARG A 282 15.26 47.22 30.88
N ALA A 283 15.03 48.29 30.13
CA ALA A 283 14.08 49.33 30.52
C ALA A 283 12.65 48.79 30.55
N TYR A 284 12.24 47.97 29.59
CA TYR A 284 10.94 47.31 29.59
C TYR A 284 10.77 46.30 30.73
N VAL A 285 11.82 45.54 31.09
CA VAL A 285 11.81 44.67 32.27
C VAL A 285 11.56 45.49 33.54
N ARG A 286 12.25 46.63 33.71
CA ARG A 286 12.03 47.56 34.84
C ARG A 286 10.64 48.20 34.83
N ALA A 287 10.03 48.36 33.65
CA ALA A 287 8.65 48.81 33.50
C ALA A 287 7.60 47.71 33.79
N GLY A 288 8.01 46.46 34.03
CA GLY A 288 7.11 45.31 34.19
C GLY A 288 6.54 44.77 32.87
N LEU A 289 7.10 45.15 31.72
CA LEU A 289 6.64 44.76 30.38
C LEU A 289 7.53 43.64 29.81
N TYR A 290 7.51 42.48 30.44
CA TYR A 290 8.39 41.34 30.12
C TYR A 290 8.19 40.82 28.69
N GLU A 291 6.94 40.66 28.26
CA GLU A 291 6.59 40.17 26.93
C GLU A 291 7.20 41.04 25.82
N ARG A 292 7.08 42.36 25.94
CA ARG A 292 7.68 43.31 24.99
C ARG A 292 9.21 43.26 25.02
N ALA A 293 9.81 43.13 26.22
CA ALA A 293 11.25 43.03 26.39
C ALA A 293 11.83 41.78 25.70
N ILE A 294 11.12 40.65 25.78
CA ILE A 294 11.52 39.38 25.19
C ILE A 294 11.33 39.42 23.67
N ARG A 295 10.15 39.85 23.16
CA ARG A 295 9.92 39.97 21.71
C ARG A 295 11.00 40.81 21.04
N LEU A 296 11.33 41.96 21.62
CA LEU A 296 12.37 42.83 21.10
C LEU A 296 13.74 42.12 20.99
N LEU A 297 14.09 41.27 21.95
CA LEU A 297 15.32 40.48 21.90
C LEU A 297 15.26 39.36 20.84
N LEU A 298 14.13 38.66 20.73
CA LEU A 298 13.93 37.57 19.77
C LEU A 298 13.95 38.09 18.32
N ASP A 299 13.23 39.18 18.04
CA ASP A 299 13.20 39.84 16.72
C ASP A 299 14.59 40.29 16.27
N ASN A 300 15.49 40.58 17.22
CA ASN A 300 16.88 40.98 16.98
C ASN A 300 17.89 39.83 17.18
N GLN A 301 17.43 38.58 17.24
CA GLN A 301 18.25 37.36 17.36
C GLN A 301 19.18 37.34 18.59
N ARG A 302 18.75 37.94 19.71
CA ARG A 302 19.51 37.99 20.98
C ARG A 302 19.03 36.92 21.97
N TYR A 303 18.95 35.66 21.52
CA TYR A 303 18.40 34.53 22.29
C TYR A 303 19.06 34.31 23.66
N ALA A 304 20.39 34.41 23.75
CA ALA A 304 21.13 34.22 25.00
C ALA A 304 20.72 35.22 26.12
N ARG A 305 20.14 36.36 25.76
CA ARG A 305 19.61 37.34 26.72
C ARG A 305 18.10 37.21 26.95
N ALA A 306 17.38 36.62 26.00
CA ALA A 306 15.93 36.40 26.10
C ALA A 306 15.60 35.23 27.04
N VAL A 307 16.37 34.14 26.98
CA VAL A 307 16.14 32.92 27.77
C VAL A 307 16.12 33.19 29.28
N PRO A 308 17.10 33.90 29.89
CA PRO A 308 17.06 34.18 31.33
C PRO A 308 15.81 34.95 31.76
N ILE A 309 15.33 35.89 30.94
CA ILE A 309 14.13 36.69 31.23
C ILE A 309 12.86 35.82 31.15
N LEU A 310 12.81 34.88 30.19
CA LEU A 310 11.72 33.89 30.06
C LEU A 310 11.65 32.93 31.26
N GLU A 311 12.80 32.58 31.83
CA GLU A 311 12.89 31.69 33.00
C GLU A 311 12.59 32.42 34.32
N GLU A 312 13.18 33.60 34.54
CA GLU A 312 13.04 34.38 35.79
C GLU A 312 11.64 34.95 35.99
N HIS A 313 10.94 35.31 34.91
CA HIS A 313 9.61 35.93 34.95
C HIS A 313 8.51 35.04 34.37
N ALA A 314 8.74 33.74 34.46
CA ALA A 314 7.85 32.67 34.00
C ALA A 314 6.41 32.78 34.53
N ASP A 315 6.23 33.27 35.75
CA ASP A 315 4.96 33.44 36.48
C ASP A 315 4.15 34.68 36.02
N LYS A 316 4.79 35.62 35.32
CA LYS A 316 4.21 36.90 34.90
C LYS A 316 3.85 36.95 33.42
N LEU A 317 4.05 35.85 32.70
CA LEU A 317 3.74 35.70 31.28
C LEU A 317 2.54 34.77 31.12
N ASP A 318 1.72 35.03 30.10
CA ASP A 318 0.71 34.08 29.66
C ASP A 318 1.38 32.77 29.22
N SER A 319 0.77 31.63 29.58
CA SER A 319 1.36 30.31 29.37
C SER A 319 1.56 30.00 27.88
N ASP A 320 0.62 30.39 27.02
CA ASP A 320 0.69 30.10 25.59
C ASP A 320 1.72 30.99 24.90
N VAL A 321 1.75 32.27 25.28
CA VAL A 321 2.73 33.23 24.77
C VAL A 321 4.16 32.84 25.17
N ARG A 322 4.34 32.37 26.41
CA ARG A 322 5.63 31.90 26.91
C ARG A 322 6.11 30.68 26.12
N GLU A 323 5.25 29.70 25.89
CA GLU A 323 5.63 28.47 25.19
C GLU A 323 6.00 28.76 23.73
N ASP A 324 5.28 29.68 23.05
CA ASP A 324 5.65 30.14 21.70
C ASP A 324 7.05 30.77 21.67
N MET A 325 7.36 31.66 22.61
CA MET A 325 8.68 32.28 22.71
C MET A 325 9.80 31.29 23.03
N LEU A 326 9.53 30.29 23.88
CA LEU A 326 10.45 29.20 24.17
C LEU A 326 10.70 28.33 22.92
N ASP A 327 9.65 28.04 22.15
CA ASP A 327 9.75 27.29 20.91
C ASP A 327 10.61 28.02 19.87
N GLN A 328 10.49 29.34 19.76
CA GLN A 328 11.38 30.14 18.91
C GLN A 328 12.86 29.99 19.31
N CYS A 329 13.15 30.04 20.62
CA CYS A 329 14.50 29.80 21.14
C CYS A 329 14.99 28.37 20.84
N ARG A 330 14.17 27.35 21.10
CA ARG A 330 14.50 25.94 20.85
C ARG A 330 14.81 25.70 19.38
N VAL A 331 13.98 26.21 18.48
CA VAL A 331 14.17 26.10 17.03
C VAL A 331 15.47 26.76 16.58
N HIS A 332 15.82 27.93 17.14
CA HIS A 332 17.09 28.58 16.83
C HIS A 332 18.30 27.71 17.19
N TYR A 333 18.35 27.22 18.44
CA TYR A 333 19.47 26.40 18.91
C TYR A 333 19.56 25.05 18.19
N ILE A 334 18.44 24.44 17.80
CA ILE A 334 18.42 23.24 16.96
C ILE A 334 19.05 23.54 15.59
N ARG A 335 18.66 24.64 14.92
CA ARG A 335 19.25 25.02 13.63
C ARG A 335 20.75 25.29 13.73
N ALA A 336 21.19 25.92 14.83
CA ALA A 336 22.59 26.20 15.10
C ALA A 336 23.42 24.97 15.54
N SER A 337 22.78 23.83 15.81
CA SER A 337 23.41 22.64 16.40
C SER A 337 24.11 22.91 17.74
N ASP A 338 23.68 23.94 18.48
CA ASP A 338 24.21 24.27 19.81
C ASP A 338 23.43 23.54 20.90
N TYR A 339 23.83 22.30 21.14
CA TYR A 339 23.16 21.43 22.10
C TYR A 339 23.42 21.83 23.57
N ASN A 340 24.47 22.61 23.85
CA ASN A 340 24.79 23.05 25.20
C ASN A 340 23.77 24.07 25.69
N SER A 341 23.41 25.03 24.83
CA SER A 341 22.38 26.03 25.12
C SER A 341 20.95 25.47 25.01
N LEU A 342 20.75 24.37 24.27
CA LEU A 342 19.45 23.72 24.09
C LEU A 342 19.04 22.86 25.30
N ARG A 343 19.99 22.15 25.94
CA ARG A 343 19.72 21.22 27.05
C ARG A 343 18.91 21.84 28.20
N PRO A 344 19.22 23.05 28.70
CA PRO A 344 18.47 23.67 29.80
C PRO A 344 17.00 23.97 29.45
N LEU A 345 16.67 24.17 28.17
CA LEU A 345 15.33 24.53 27.70
C LEU A 345 14.33 23.36 27.71
N PHE A 346 14.80 22.15 28.04
CA PHE A 346 14.00 20.94 28.13
C PHE A 346 14.14 20.29 29.51
N LYS A 347 13.02 19.77 30.02
CA LYS A 347 13.00 18.99 31.27
C LYS A 347 13.72 17.65 31.15
N ASP A 348 13.75 17.08 29.93
CA ASP A 348 14.33 15.78 29.63
C ASP A 348 14.79 15.71 28.16
N VAL A 349 15.79 14.87 27.89
CA VAL A 349 16.35 14.59 26.56
C VAL A 349 15.29 13.96 25.65
N ASP A 350 14.42 13.10 26.18
CA ASP A 350 13.37 12.45 25.37
C ASP A 350 12.39 13.46 24.76
N LYS A 351 12.06 14.54 25.48
CA LYS A 351 11.20 15.62 24.97
C LYS A 351 11.90 16.45 23.90
N LEU A 352 13.20 16.65 24.03
CA LEU A 352 14.02 17.30 23.00
C LEU A 352 14.01 16.46 21.72
N LEU A 353 14.19 15.15 21.85
CA LEU A 353 14.17 14.22 20.72
C LEU A 353 12.81 14.25 20.00
N ALA A 354 11.70 14.15 20.74
CA ALA A 354 10.36 14.27 20.17
C ALA A 354 10.17 15.60 19.44
N PHE A 355 10.55 16.72 20.06
CA PHE A 355 10.43 18.05 19.48
C PHE A 355 11.24 18.22 18.18
N THR A 356 12.47 17.68 18.11
CA THR A 356 13.29 17.75 16.89
C THR A 356 12.69 16.96 15.73
N ILE A 357 12.06 15.82 16.01
CA ILE A 357 11.37 14.99 15.01
C ILE A 357 10.12 15.70 14.49
N ASP A 358 9.26 16.20 15.39
CA ASP A 358 7.98 16.83 15.05
C ASP A 358 8.16 18.07 14.17
N ARG A 359 9.26 18.81 14.36
CA ARG A 359 9.60 20.00 13.57
C ARG A 359 10.41 19.70 12.30
N GLY A 360 10.71 18.43 12.01
CA GLY A 360 11.34 17.99 10.76
C GLY A 360 12.87 18.13 10.68
N TYR A 361 13.58 18.29 11.80
CA TYR A 361 15.04 18.48 11.85
C TYR A 361 15.81 17.15 11.90
N GLN A 362 15.65 16.30 10.87
CA GLN A 362 16.17 14.93 10.87
C GLN A 362 17.70 14.82 10.87
N SER A 363 18.42 15.72 10.18
CA SER A 363 19.88 15.67 10.17
C SER A 363 20.46 15.99 11.55
N GLN A 364 19.97 17.05 12.19
CA GLN A 364 20.36 17.43 13.56
C GLN A 364 20.00 16.34 14.57
N TYR A 365 18.84 15.70 14.41
CA TYR A 365 18.44 14.55 15.22
C TYR A 365 19.45 13.39 15.12
N THR A 366 19.86 13.00 13.91
CA THR A 366 20.87 11.94 13.73
C THR A 366 22.23 12.30 14.31
N THR A 367 22.68 13.55 14.14
CA THR A 367 23.96 14.04 14.69
C THR A 367 23.93 14.07 16.22
N PHE A 368 22.81 14.45 16.82
CA PHE A 368 22.63 14.46 18.26
C PHE A 368 22.64 13.02 18.84
N LEU A 369 21.93 12.08 18.23
CA LEU A 369 21.96 10.68 18.63
C LEU A 369 23.38 10.08 18.56
N GLU A 370 24.14 10.42 17.51
CA GLU A 370 25.52 9.98 17.36
C GLU A 370 26.43 10.59 18.45
N HIS A 371 26.30 11.89 18.73
CA HIS A 371 27.09 12.57 19.75
C HIS A 371 26.83 12.03 21.16
N ASN A 372 25.58 11.67 21.47
CA ASN A 372 25.20 11.08 22.76
C ASN A 372 25.34 9.54 22.80
N GLN A 373 25.99 8.93 21.79
CA GLN A 373 26.26 7.49 21.73
C GLN A 373 25.01 6.60 21.81
N GLN A 374 23.85 7.10 21.36
CA GLN A 374 22.60 6.33 21.27
C GLN A 374 22.56 5.54 19.94
N PHE A 375 23.52 4.63 19.75
CA PHE A 375 23.70 3.94 18.47
C PHE A 375 22.54 3.01 18.09
N TYR A 376 21.87 2.40 19.07
CA TYR A 376 20.66 1.59 18.83
C TYR A 376 19.54 2.38 18.15
N GLN A 377 19.20 3.56 18.70
CA GLN A 377 18.17 4.44 18.14
C GLN A 377 18.58 4.96 16.76
N LEU A 378 19.87 5.27 16.57
CA LEU A 378 20.42 5.69 15.29
C LEU A 378 20.31 4.58 14.22
N ALA A 379 20.55 3.32 14.60
CA ALA A 379 20.37 2.17 13.72
C ALA A 379 18.90 2.03 13.26
N GLN A 380 17.94 2.22 14.18
CA GLN A 380 16.51 2.20 13.86
C GLN A 380 16.09 3.34 12.91
N VAL A 381 16.70 4.52 13.03
CA VAL A 381 16.46 5.66 12.12
C VAL A 381 16.92 5.34 10.71
N TYR A 382 18.16 4.86 10.56
CA TYR A 382 18.69 4.48 9.25
C TYR A 382 17.96 3.28 8.64
N GLN A 383 17.42 2.38 9.47
CA GLN A 383 16.53 1.31 9.02
C GLN A 383 15.24 1.88 8.39
N ARG A 384 14.60 2.88 9.01
CA ARG A 384 13.40 3.54 8.48
C ARG A 384 13.69 4.35 7.21
N GLN A 385 14.89 4.93 7.09
CA GLN A 385 15.35 5.68 5.91
C GLN A 385 15.83 4.77 4.75
N ASN A 386 15.68 3.44 4.86
CA ASN A 386 16.14 2.48 3.85
C ASN A 386 17.65 2.60 3.53
N SER A 387 18.48 2.90 4.53
CA SER A 387 19.94 2.98 4.45
C SER A 387 20.60 1.78 5.17
N PRO A 388 20.56 0.56 4.57
CA PRO A 388 20.80 -0.68 5.30
C PRO A 388 22.23 -0.86 5.81
N LEU A 389 23.24 -0.38 5.06
CA LEU A 389 24.65 -0.49 5.45
C LEU A 389 24.96 0.36 6.70
N LYS A 390 24.42 1.59 6.75
CA LYS A 390 24.54 2.46 7.93
C LYS A 390 23.83 1.85 9.14
N ALA A 391 22.61 1.33 8.94
CA ALA A 391 21.83 0.70 10.00
C ALA A 391 22.60 -0.47 10.66
N ILE A 392 23.17 -1.39 9.87
CA ILE A 392 23.98 -2.50 10.40
C ILE A 392 25.27 -1.99 11.05
N GLY A 393 25.93 -1.00 10.44
CA GLY A 393 27.10 -0.38 11.03
C GLY A 393 26.84 0.10 12.47
N TYR A 394 25.70 0.78 12.71
CA TYR A 394 25.34 1.25 14.05
C TYR A 394 24.84 0.14 14.98
N PHE A 395 24.13 -0.89 14.49
CA PHE A 395 23.82 -2.05 15.33
C PHE A 395 25.08 -2.79 15.80
N LEU A 396 26.09 -2.93 14.94
CA LEU A 396 27.37 -3.56 15.29
C LEU A 396 28.20 -2.65 16.21
N LYS A 397 28.16 -1.33 16.05
CA LYS A 397 28.76 -0.38 17.00
C LYS A 397 28.10 -0.48 18.38
N GLU A 398 26.78 -0.54 18.45
CA GLU A 398 26.04 -0.74 19.72
C GLU A 398 26.43 -2.06 20.38
N PHE A 399 26.53 -3.15 19.61
CA PHE A 399 27.03 -4.43 20.11
C PHE A 399 28.47 -4.32 20.62
N GLY A 400 29.35 -3.62 19.91
CA GLY A 400 30.72 -3.37 20.37
C GLY A 400 30.78 -2.56 21.66
N HIS A 401 29.84 -1.64 21.86
CA HIS A 401 29.77 -0.77 23.04
C HIS A 401 29.16 -1.46 24.27
N ARG A 402 28.05 -2.18 24.12
CA ARG A 402 27.31 -2.80 25.25
C ARG A 402 27.49 -4.32 25.38
N GLY A 403 28.02 -5.00 24.36
CA GLY A 403 28.22 -6.46 24.37
C GLY A 403 26.94 -7.30 24.32
N GLN A 404 25.77 -6.70 24.13
CA GLN A 404 24.48 -7.40 24.21
C GLN A 404 24.22 -8.28 22.99
N THR A 405 24.17 -9.59 23.19
CA THR A 405 23.90 -10.57 22.12
C THR A 405 22.51 -10.43 21.51
N SER A 406 21.55 -9.81 22.21
CA SER A 406 20.22 -9.47 21.66
C SER A 406 20.31 -8.53 20.46
N VAL A 407 21.09 -7.45 20.57
CA VAL A 407 21.29 -6.46 19.51
C VAL A 407 21.98 -7.09 18.29
N LEU A 408 22.93 -8.00 18.52
CA LEU A 408 23.59 -8.75 17.45
C LEU A 408 22.60 -9.69 16.72
N ASN A 409 21.70 -10.36 17.44
CA ASN A 409 20.66 -11.18 16.82
C ASN A 409 19.62 -10.33 16.07
N GLU A 410 19.35 -9.11 16.52
CA GLU A 410 18.50 -8.14 15.82
C GLU A 410 19.15 -7.65 14.52
N ALA A 411 20.46 -7.37 14.55
CA ALA A 411 21.24 -7.05 13.34
C ALA A 411 21.19 -8.19 12.32
N ALA A 412 21.36 -9.44 12.78
CA ALA A 412 21.25 -10.62 11.93
C ALA A 412 19.82 -10.78 11.37
N GLN A 413 18.78 -10.57 12.19
CA GLN A 413 17.40 -10.58 11.74
C GLN A 413 17.14 -9.53 10.66
N PHE A 414 17.71 -8.34 10.78
CA PHE A 414 17.60 -7.30 9.78
C PHE A 414 18.28 -7.70 8.44
N VAL A 415 19.46 -8.33 8.49
CA VAL A 415 20.10 -8.92 7.29
C VAL A 415 19.23 -9.98 6.65
N ILE A 416 18.65 -10.88 7.44
CA ILE A 416 17.80 -11.97 6.96
C ILE A 416 16.51 -11.41 6.32
N ALA A 417 15.86 -10.43 6.95
CA ALA A 417 14.70 -9.75 6.38
C ALA A 417 15.04 -9.05 5.05
N ARG A 418 16.25 -8.48 4.94
CA ARG A 418 16.74 -7.94 3.67
C ARG A 418 17.03 -9.03 2.65
N ALA A 419 17.59 -10.15 3.07
CA ALA A 419 17.82 -11.31 2.20
C ALA A 419 16.49 -11.84 1.63
N GLU A 420 15.43 -11.96 2.44
CA GLU A 420 14.12 -12.39 1.96
C GLU A 420 13.52 -11.43 0.93
N TRP A 421 13.74 -10.12 1.09
CA TRP A 421 13.29 -9.07 0.17
C TRP A 421 14.05 -9.09 -1.16
N VAL A 422 15.37 -9.28 -1.12
CA VAL A 422 16.24 -9.31 -2.31
C VAL A 422 16.12 -10.66 -3.04
N LEU A 423 16.01 -11.76 -2.29
CA LEU A 423 15.94 -13.14 -2.78
C LEU A 423 14.48 -13.61 -2.88
N ALA A 424 13.64 -12.80 -3.51
CA ALA A 424 12.31 -13.23 -3.95
C ALA A 424 12.44 -14.36 -4.99
N LEU A 425 11.35 -15.07 -5.29
CA LEU A 425 11.37 -16.30 -6.09
C LEU A 425 12.03 -16.16 -7.48
N ASP A 426 12.12 -14.97 -8.07
CA ASP A 426 12.60 -14.80 -9.45
C ASP A 426 13.95 -14.08 -9.55
N ARG A 427 14.72 -14.45 -10.58
CA ARG A 427 16.18 -14.22 -10.65
C ARG A 427 16.62 -12.93 -11.33
N SER A 428 15.73 -11.99 -11.65
CA SER A 428 16.17 -10.62 -11.95
C SER A 428 16.68 -10.02 -10.65
N ARG A 429 17.96 -10.25 -10.34
CA ARG A 429 18.59 -9.66 -9.16
C ARG A 429 18.98 -8.25 -9.53
N ASP A 430 18.45 -7.27 -8.81
CA ASP A 430 19.03 -5.94 -8.83
C ASP A 430 20.47 -6.04 -8.31
N GLN A 431 21.42 -5.59 -9.14
CA GLN A 431 22.84 -5.66 -8.84
C GLN A 431 23.15 -4.84 -7.59
N ILE A 432 22.50 -3.69 -7.39
CA ILE A 432 22.75 -2.78 -6.26
C ILE A 432 22.24 -3.40 -4.96
N ALA A 433 21.00 -3.89 -4.92
CA ALA A 433 20.45 -4.56 -3.75
C ALA A 433 21.23 -5.84 -3.38
N THR A 434 21.74 -6.57 -4.38
CA THR A 434 22.56 -7.77 -4.18
C THR A 434 23.93 -7.44 -3.62
N THR A 435 24.60 -6.39 -4.13
CA THR A 435 25.88 -5.91 -3.58
C THR A 435 25.73 -5.43 -2.14
N ASN A 436 24.68 -4.65 -1.85
CA ASN A 436 24.38 -4.21 -0.50
C ASN A 436 24.17 -5.40 0.44
N LEU A 437 23.41 -6.42 0.03
CA LEU A 437 23.22 -7.62 0.84
C LEU A 437 24.52 -8.38 1.09
N HIS A 438 25.39 -8.54 0.08
CA HIS A 438 26.71 -9.16 0.27
C HIS A 438 27.54 -8.40 1.31
N GLU A 439 27.56 -7.08 1.23
CA GLU A 439 28.31 -6.25 2.17
C GLU A 439 27.75 -6.34 3.59
N MET A 440 26.43 -6.34 3.75
CA MET A 440 25.76 -6.58 5.03
C MET A 440 26.13 -7.96 5.62
N MET A 441 26.15 -9.00 4.79
CA MET A 441 26.55 -10.35 5.22
C MET A 441 28.03 -10.41 5.61
N ARG A 442 28.90 -9.72 4.87
CA ARG A 442 30.33 -9.58 5.19
C ARG A 442 30.56 -8.90 6.55
N MET A 443 29.76 -7.88 6.88
CA MET A 443 29.84 -7.19 8.17
C MET A 443 29.43 -8.08 9.35
N ILE A 444 28.47 -9.00 9.16
CA ILE A 444 28.00 -9.92 10.22
C ILE A 444 28.86 -11.18 10.33
N GLN A 445 29.50 -11.62 9.24
CA GLN A 445 30.27 -12.87 9.17
C GLN A 445 31.22 -13.11 10.37
N PRO A 446 32.00 -12.12 10.87
CA PRO A 446 32.90 -12.32 12.02
C PRO A 446 32.19 -12.71 13.32
N PHE A 447 30.90 -12.39 13.44
CA PHE A 447 30.11 -12.59 14.66
C PHE A 447 29.19 -13.82 14.59
N THR A 448 29.25 -14.59 13.51
CA THR A 448 28.31 -15.71 13.24
C THR A 448 28.27 -16.73 14.38
N SER A 449 29.42 -17.04 15.00
CA SER A 449 29.51 -17.99 16.13
C SER A 449 28.77 -17.54 17.39
N ARG A 450 28.53 -16.24 17.56
CA ARG A 450 27.82 -15.64 18.71
C ARG A 450 26.31 -15.47 18.48
N LEU A 451 25.83 -15.79 17.28
CA LEU A 451 24.41 -15.77 16.94
C LEU A 451 23.69 -17.02 17.46
N THR A 452 22.38 -16.93 17.59
CA THR A 452 21.54 -18.11 17.86
C THR A 452 21.63 -19.13 16.72
N SER A 453 21.45 -20.42 17.04
CA SER A 453 21.49 -21.52 16.06
C SER A 453 20.56 -21.32 14.87
N ARG A 454 19.37 -20.73 15.09
CA ARG A 454 18.43 -20.38 14.02
C ARG A 454 18.99 -19.30 13.07
N ARG A 455 19.55 -18.21 13.61
CA ARG A 455 20.10 -17.12 12.79
C ARG A 455 21.30 -17.58 11.97
N GLN A 456 22.12 -18.47 12.52
CA GLN A 456 23.22 -19.12 11.78
C GLN A 456 22.69 -19.92 10.58
N LYS A 457 21.66 -20.76 10.78
CA LYS A 457 21.02 -21.53 9.70
C LYS A 457 20.43 -20.62 8.61
N GLU A 458 19.71 -19.56 8.99
CA GLU A 458 19.09 -18.60 8.06
C GLU A 458 20.15 -17.85 7.22
N LEU A 459 21.25 -17.40 7.84
CA LEU A 459 22.35 -16.72 7.14
C LEU A 459 23.11 -17.65 6.19
N ALA A 460 23.40 -18.89 6.62
CA ALA A 460 24.05 -19.89 5.76
C ALA A 460 23.20 -20.19 4.52
N LEU A 461 21.88 -20.29 4.68
CA LEU A 461 20.96 -20.47 3.56
C LEU A 461 20.96 -19.27 2.62
N ALA A 462 20.87 -18.04 3.14
CA ALA A 462 20.95 -16.83 2.33
C ALA A 462 22.25 -16.79 1.49
N GLN A 463 23.37 -17.22 2.08
CA GLN A 463 24.66 -17.29 1.39
C GLN A 463 24.66 -18.35 0.28
N ALA A 464 24.07 -19.53 0.52
CA ALA A 464 23.92 -20.58 -0.48
C ALA A 464 23.03 -20.15 -1.66
N ILE A 465 21.94 -19.40 -1.39
CA ILE A 465 21.09 -18.82 -2.43
C ILE A 465 21.89 -17.82 -3.28
N LEU A 466 22.66 -16.93 -2.65
CA LEU A 466 23.48 -15.94 -3.36
C LEU A 466 24.52 -16.63 -4.26
N GLY A 467 25.19 -17.66 -3.75
CA GLY A 467 26.20 -18.46 -4.47
C GLY A 467 25.66 -19.49 -5.46
N ASN A 468 24.33 -19.60 -5.66
CA ASN A 468 23.69 -20.60 -6.53
C ASN A 468 24.10 -22.07 -6.22
N SER A 469 24.43 -22.39 -4.97
CA SER A 469 24.93 -23.71 -4.55
C SER A 469 23.85 -24.60 -3.89
N LEU A 470 22.58 -24.27 -4.08
CA LEU A 470 21.45 -24.95 -3.44
C LEU A 470 21.28 -26.37 -3.97
N GLN A 471 21.13 -27.31 -3.03
CA GLN A 471 20.85 -28.72 -3.33
C GLN A 471 19.51 -29.13 -2.75
N LEU A 472 18.83 -30.07 -3.41
CA LEU A 472 17.50 -30.51 -2.99
C LEU A 472 17.45 -31.03 -1.54
N ARG A 473 18.52 -31.71 -1.08
CA ARG A 473 18.63 -32.23 0.29
C ARG A 473 18.54 -31.16 1.38
N MET A 474 18.91 -29.92 1.06
CA MET A 474 18.83 -28.81 2.01
C MET A 474 17.37 -28.47 2.36
N ALA A 475 16.38 -28.88 1.56
CA ALA A 475 14.97 -28.67 1.87
C ALA A 475 14.49 -29.54 3.05
N ASP A 476 15.18 -30.66 3.32
CA ASP A 476 14.84 -31.56 4.43
C ASP A 476 15.13 -30.92 5.80
N ASP A 477 16.16 -30.06 5.88
CA ASP A 477 16.54 -29.32 7.09
C ASP A 477 15.52 -28.24 7.49
N TRP A 478 14.55 -27.95 6.63
CA TRP A 478 13.49 -26.94 6.80
C TRP A 478 12.08 -27.56 6.78
N LYS A 479 11.96 -28.85 7.14
CA LYS A 479 10.66 -29.48 7.38
C LYS A 479 9.99 -28.87 8.61
N ALA A 480 8.68 -28.64 8.52
CA ALA A 480 7.98 -27.59 9.26
C ALA A 480 7.93 -27.80 10.79
N GLU A 481 8.66 -26.96 11.53
CA GLU A 481 8.41 -26.65 12.95
C GLU A 481 7.69 -25.29 13.11
N LYS A 482 7.95 -24.31 12.22
CA LYS A 482 7.32 -22.98 12.20
C LYS A 482 6.90 -22.56 10.78
N ALA A 483 5.92 -21.65 10.68
CA ALA A 483 5.40 -21.17 9.39
C ALA A 483 6.47 -20.49 8.51
N ASP A 484 7.49 -19.87 9.11
CA ASP A 484 8.60 -19.25 8.39
C ASP A 484 9.49 -20.26 7.64
N ASP A 485 9.63 -21.47 8.18
CA ASP A 485 10.53 -22.49 7.62
C ASP A 485 10.01 -22.98 6.26
N GLN A 486 8.69 -22.99 6.09
CA GLN A 486 8.05 -23.28 4.80
C GLN A 486 8.43 -22.25 3.73
N LEU A 487 8.68 -20.99 4.08
CA LEU A 487 9.08 -19.95 3.11
C LEU A 487 10.52 -20.15 2.64
N TRP A 488 11.41 -20.57 3.53
CA TRP A 488 12.78 -20.95 3.17
C TRP A 488 12.80 -22.22 2.32
N ARG A 489 12.04 -23.23 2.73
CA ARG A 489 11.84 -24.47 1.97
C ARG A 489 11.33 -24.18 0.56
N ALA A 490 10.35 -23.28 0.39
CA ALA A 490 9.85 -22.88 -0.92
C ALA A 490 10.94 -22.28 -1.85
N ARG A 491 11.87 -21.47 -1.31
CA ARG A 491 12.97 -20.89 -2.10
C ARG A 491 13.99 -21.94 -2.52
N ILE A 492 14.32 -22.88 -1.61
CA ILE A 492 15.21 -24.01 -1.92
C ILE A 492 14.60 -24.84 -3.04
N LEU A 493 13.33 -25.23 -2.88
CA LEU A 493 12.61 -26.03 -3.85
C LEU A 493 12.48 -25.31 -5.20
N HIS A 494 12.14 -24.01 -5.21
CA HIS A 494 12.06 -23.22 -6.44
C HIS A 494 13.39 -23.24 -7.22
N SER A 495 14.52 -23.11 -6.53
CA SER A 495 15.83 -23.11 -7.19
C SER A 495 16.26 -24.51 -7.62
N ALA A 496 16.05 -25.53 -6.77
CA ALA A 496 16.49 -26.89 -7.02
C ALA A 496 15.66 -27.58 -8.12
N LEU A 497 14.35 -27.32 -8.18
CA LEU A 497 13.42 -27.91 -9.15
C LEU A 497 13.48 -27.24 -10.54
N LYS A 498 14.25 -26.16 -10.68
CA LYS A 498 14.45 -25.49 -11.98
C LYS A 498 15.28 -26.35 -12.94
N ASP A 499 16.19 -27.16 -12.40
CA ASP A 499 16.93 -28.15 -13.19
C ASP A 499 16.01 -29.32 -13.57
N LYS A 500 16.11 -29.76 -14.82
CA LYS A 500 15.28 -30.82 -15.42
C LYS A 500 16.10 -32.06 -15.79
N THR A 501 17.40 -32.06 -15.53
CA THR A 501 18.30 -33.20 -15.79
C THR A 501 17.81 -34.49 -15.13
N TRP A 502 17.14 -34.39 -13.98
CA TRP A 502 16.57 -35.51 -13.24
C TRP A 502 15.50 -36.31 -14.01
N LEU A 503 14.87 -35.75 -15.04
CA LEU A 503 13.85 -36.45 -15.85
C LEU A 503 14.43 -37.68 -16.60
N ASN A 504 15.74 -37.66 -16.87
CA ASN A 504 16.46 -38.73 -17.56
C ASN A 504 17.27 -39.62 -16.60
N ASP A 505 17.12 -39.44 -15.29
CA ASP A 505 17.92 -40.15 -14.29
C ASP A 505 17.61 -41.68 -14.31
N PRO A 506 18.66 -42.54 -14.30
CA PRO A 506 18.46 -43.97 -14.24
C PRO A 506 18.04 -44.51 -12.86
N PHE A 507 18.09 -43.72 -11.77
CA PHE A 507 17.77 -44.22 -10.44
C PHE A 507 16.34 -43.88 -10.03
N GLU A 508 15.56 -44.91 -9.64
CA GLU A 508 14.17 -44.75 -9.21
C GLU A 508 14.03 -43.80 -8.01
N THR A 509 14.92 -43.95 -7.04
CA THR A 509 14.93 -43.16 -5.79
C THR A 509 15.11 -41.67 -6.04
N HIS A 510 15.90 -41.28 -7.04
CA HIS A 510 16.12 -39.89 -7.39
C HIS A 510 14.85 -39.24 -7.94
N ILE A 511 14.21 -39.86 -8.94
CA ILE A 511 12.99 -39.32 -9.54
C ILE A 511 11.87 -39.22 -8.52
N MET A 512 11.69 -40.24 -7.67
CA MET A 512 10.71 -40.20 -6.58
C MET A 512 10.93 -39.04 -5.61
N ARG A 513 12.20 -38.74 -5.27
CA ARG A 513 12.55 -37.59 -4.42
C ARG A 513 12.19 -36.26 -5.09
N TYR A 514 12.42 -36.11 -6.40
CA TYR A 514 12.02 -34.91 -7.14
C TYR A 514 10.50 -34.76 -7.23
N LEU A 515 9.76 -35.86 -7.44
CA LEU A 515 8.28 -35.82 -7.44
C LEU A 515 7.73 -35.44 -6.07
N SER A 516 8.29 -35.97 -4.98
CA SER A 516 7.93 -35.55 -3.61
C SER A 516 8.25 -34.08 -3.37
N ALA A 517 9.40 -33.59 -3.84
CA ALA A 517 9.77 -32.19 -3.72
C ALA A 517 8.84 -31.25 -4.51
N TRP A 518 8.36 -31.71 -5.67
CA TRP A 518 7.33 -31.01 -6.45
C TRP A 518 6.00 -30.92 -5.70
N PHE A 519 5.59 -31.99 -4.99
CA PHE A 519 4.41 -31.96 -4.12
C PHE A 519 4.51 -30.88 -3.06
N ASP A 520 5.63 -30.85 -2.32
CA ASP A 520 5.86 -29.89 -1.25
C ASP A 520 5.84 -28.45 -1.79
N TYR A 521 6.51 -28.22 -2.92
CA TYR A 521 6.58 -26.91 -3.56
C TYR A 521 5.21 -26.43 -4.04
N ALA A 522 4.47 -27.31 -4.74
CA ALA A 522 3.13 -27.01 -5.22
C ALA A 522 2.15 -26.73 -4.08
N SER A 523 2.27 -27.47 -2.96
CA SER A 523 1.44 -27.29 -1.77
C SER A 523 1.63 -25.92 -1.13
N ILE A 524 2.88 -25.44 -1.02
CA ILE A 524 3.16 -24.11 -0.47
C ILE A 524 2.57 -23.02 -1.39
N LEU A 525 2.75 -23.15 -2.70
CA LEU A 525 2.22 -22.18 -3.67
C LEU A 525 0.69 -22.18 -3.75
N ALA A 526 0.04 -23.34 -3.61
CA ALA A 526 -1.42 -23.46 -3.70
C ALA A 526 -2.10 -22.53 -2.68
N SER A 527 -1.60 -22.46 -1.45
CA SER A 527 -2.12 -21.56 -0.40
C SER A 527 -2.11 -20.07 -0.79
N ILE A 528 -1.12 -19.64 -1.58
CA ILE A 528 -0.98 -18.25 -2.06
C ILE A 528 -1.92 -18.00 -3.24
N ILE A 529 -2.07 -18.98 -4.13
CA ILE A 529 -2.85 -18.84 -5.37
C ILE A 529 -4.36 -18.92 -5.09
N GLU A 530 -4.77 -19.76 -4.15
CA GLU A 530 -6.16 -19.93 -3.69
C GLU A 530 -6.69 -18.71 -2.95
N ALA A 531 -5.81 -17.97 -2.27
CA ALA A 531 -6.20 -16.81 -1.49
C ALA A 531 -6.94 -15.78 -2.36
N THR A 532 -8.08 -15.28 -1.86
CA THR A 532 -8.86 -14.23 -2.55
C THR A 532 -8.02 -12.97 -2.73
N GLN A 533 -7.24 -12.61 -1.69
CA GLN A 533 -6.35 -11.45 -1.64
C GLN A 533 -4.93 -11.86 -1.21
N PRO A 534 -4.08 -12.37 -2.14
CA PRO A 534 -2.69 -12.74 -1.85
C PRO A 534 -1.88 -11.60 -1.23
N SER A 535 -2.21 -10.35 -1.55
CA SER A 535 -1.60 -9.15 -0.97
C SER A 535 -1.67 -9.07 0.55
N ARG A 536 -2.64 -9.75 1.19
CA ARG A 536 -2.79 -9.80 2.65
C ARG A 536 -1.95 -10.89 3.31
N LEU A 537 -1.46 -11.86 2.56
CA LEU A 537 -0.68 -12.97 3.11
C LEU A 537 0.78 -12.57 3.30
N ALA A 538 1.30 -12.75 4.52
CA ALA A 538 2.70 -12.53 4.84
C ALA A 538 3.65 -13.45 4.03
N SER A 539 3.21 -14.68 3.75
CA SER A 539 3.93 -15.64 2.91
C SER A 539 4.12 -15.12 1.49
N ALA A 540 3.07 -14.58 0.87
CA ALA A 540 3.10 -14.01 -0.47
C ALA A 540 3.97 -12.74 -0.53
N GLN A 541 3.81 -11.84 0.45
CA GLN A 541 4.61 -10.62 0.59
C GLN A 541 6.11 -10.93 0.59
N ARG A 542 6.52 -11.88 1.44
CA ARG A 542 7.94 -12.27 1.59
C ARG A 542 8.47 -13.03 0.38
N LEU A 543 7.71 -13.95 -0.21
CA LEU A 543 8.17 -14.77 -1.36
C LEU A 543 8.25 -13.99 -2.68
N LEU A 544 7.39 -12.98 -2.87
CA LEU A 544 7.22 -12.28 -4.14
C LEU A 544 7.70 -10.83 -4.11
N GLY A 545 8.31 -10.38 -3.01
CA GLY A 545 9.02 -9.10 -2.95
C GLY A 545 8.10 -7.88 -2.88
N PHE A 546 7.06 -7.91 -2.06
CA PHE A 546 6.22 -6.73 -1.78
C PHE A 546 5.81 -6.66 -0.30
N LYS A 547 5.57 -5.45 0.22
CA LYS A 547 5.25 -5.21 1.64
C LYS A 547 4.28 -4.04 1.80
N ARG A 548 3.69 -3.90 2.99
CA ARG A 548 2.90 -2.72 3.34
C ARG A 548 3.81 -1.51 3.61
N PRO A 549 3.36 -0.28 3.34
CA PRO A 549 4.08 0.93 3.72
C PRO A 549 4.29 0.98 5.24
N SER A 550 5.42 1.52 5.70
CA SER A 550 5.80 1.60 7.12
C SER A 550 5.10 2.71 7.91
N THR A 551 4.53 3.71 7.23
CA THR A 551 3.75 4.78 7.86
C THR A 551 2.28 4.39 7.95
N GLU A 552 1.66 4.61 9.11
CA GLU A 552 0.24 4.38 9.45
C GLU A 552 -0.73 5.26 8.64
N SER A 553 -0.61 5.28 7.32
CA SER A 553 -1.73 5.65 6.46
C SER A 553 -2.68 4.46 6.42
N LEU A 554 -3.62 4.45 7.37
CA LEU A 554 -4.74 3.51 7.49
C LEU A 554 -5.65 3.43 6.22
N LEU A 555 -5.31 4.15 5.14
CA LEU A 555 -6.06 4.23 3.89
C LEU A 555 -5.33 3.64 2.66
N GLY A 556 -4.17 3.01 2.85
CA GLY A 556 -3.33 2.55 1.74
C GLY A 556 -3.85 1.30 1.02
N SER A 557 -4.67 1.47 -0.03
CA SER A 557 -4.90 0.43 -1.04
C SER A 557 -3.63 0.05 -1.83
N LYS A 558 -2.46 0.61 -1.50
CA LYS A 558 -1.19 0.51 -2.23
C LYS A 558 -0.11 -0.20 -1.40
N LEU A 559 0.67 -1.04 -2.06
CA LEU A 559 1.80 -1.80 -1.51
C LEU A 559 3.12 -1.30 -2.10
N VAL A 560 4.18 -1.38 -1.29
CA VAL A 560 5.56 -1.19 -1.75
C VAL A 560 6.02 -2.47 -2.44
N VAL A 561 6.44 -2.37 -3.69
CA VAL A 561 6.87 -3.50 -4.51
C VAL A 561 8.35 -3.33 -4.84
N ALA A 562 9.15 -4.37 -4.66
CA ALA A 562 10.55 -4.34 -5.10
C ALA A 562 10.61 -4.24 -6.62
N GLU A 563 11.39 -3.31 -7.17
CA GLU A 563 11.44 -3.05 -8.62
C GLU A 563 11.87 -4.27 -9.44
N TRP A 564 12.63 -5.16 -8.83
CA TRP A 564 13.14 -6.39 -9.42
C TRP A 564 12.27 -7.62 -9.16
N SER A 565 11.15 -7.45 -8.44
CA SER A 565 10.23 -8.56 -8.16
C SER A 565 9.44 -8.97 -9.39
N VAL A 566 8.93 -10.21 -9.37
CA VAL A 566 7.96 -10.73 -10.33
C VAL A 566 6.79 -9.76 -10.55
N VAL A 567 6.30 -9.17 -9.45
CA VAL A 567 5.16 -8.25 -9.48
C VAL A 567 5.51 -6.95 -10.21
N ALA A 568 6.70 -6.39 -9.99
CA ALA A 568 7.13 -5.18 -10.70
C ALA A 568 7.38 -5.42 -12.20
N VAL A 569 8.06 -6.53 -12.55
CA VAL A 569 8.29 -6.91 -13.95
C VAL A 569 6.96 -7.14 -14.67
N ALA A 570 6.00 -7.80 -14.01
CA ALA A 570 4.68 -8.03 -14.57
C ALA A 570 3.84 -6.75 -14.64
N ALA A 571 3.94 -5.86 -13.66
CA ALA A 571 3.29 -4.54 -13.70
C ALA A 571 3.77 -3.72 -14.91
N GLN A 572 5.08 -3.74 -15.20
CA GLN A 572 5.64 -3.12 -16.41
C GLN A 572 5.12 -3.81 -17.68
N ARG A 573 5.18 -5.15 -17.76
CA ARG A 573 4.69 -5.92 -18.92
C ARG A 573 3.21 -5.68 -19.23
N HIS A 574 2.40 -5.46 -18.20
CA HIS A 574 0.95 -5.27 -18.30
C HIS A 574 0.51 -3.80 -18.24
N ASN A 575 1.44 -2.83 -18.30
CA ASN A 575 1.16 -1.39 -18.24
C ASN A 575 0.26 -0.99 -17.05
N VAL A 576 0.51 -1.58 -15.88
CA VAL A 576 -0.25 -1.30 -14.66
C VAL A 576 0.12 0.08 -14.10
N PRO A 577 -0.84 0.90 -13.63
CA PRO A 577 -0.54 2.19 -13.01
C PRO A 577 0.33 2.02 -11.76
N THR A 578 1.50 2.68 -11.75
CA THR A 578 2.44 2.68 -10.62
C THR A 578 2.74 4.09 -10.15
N GLN A 579 3.14 4.24 -8.89
CA GLN A 579 3.56 5.51 -8.30
C GLN A 579 4.89 5.32 -7.56
N ARG A 580 5.55 6.42 -7.17
CA ARG A 580 6.72 6.37 -6.29
C ARG A 580 6.44 7.16 -5.01
N ASN A 581 6.94 6.67 -3.87
CA ASN A 581 6.89 7.42 -2.62
C ASN A 581 8.04 8.44 -2.53
N GLN A 582 8.08 9.21 -1.44
CA GLN A 582 9.14 10.20 -1.15
C GLN A 582 10.57 9.63 -1.07
N TYR A 583 10.70 8.31 -0.93
CA TYR A 583 11.97 7.59 -0.90
C TYR A 583 12.30 6.92 -2.24
N GLY A 584 11.49 7.17 -3.28
CA GLY A 584 11.65 6.59 -4.61
C GLY A 584 11.17 5.14 -4.74
N GLU A 585 10.56 4.53 -3.70
CA GLU A 585 10.09 3.15 -3.77
C GLU A 585 8.82 3.02 -4.63
N LEU A 586 8.72 1.93 -5.39
CA LEU A 586 7.59 1.64 -6.28
C LEU A 586 6.34 1.25 -5.49
N LEU A 587 5.22 1.92 -5.77
CA LEU A 587 3.90 1.69 -5.19
C LEU A 587 2.93 1.13 -6.23
N VAL A 588 2.26 0.03 -5.90
CA VAL A 588 1.25 -0.63 -6.74
C VAL A 588 0.00 -0.90 -5.93
N SER A 589 -1.19 -0.71 -6.52
CA SER A 589 -2.46 -1.06 -5.84
C SER A 589 -2.54 -2.55 -5.49
N SER A 590 -2.98 -2.87 -4.27
CA SER A 590 -3.29 -4.22 -3.78
C SER A 590 -4.17 -5.02 -4.73
N SER A 591 -5.19 -4.41 -5.34
CA SER A 591 -6.07 -5.06 -6.31
C SER A 591 -5.37 -5.45 -7.62
N TRP A 592 -4.29 -4.75 -7.98
CA TRP A 592 -3.43 -5.11 -9.10
C TRP A 592 -2.40 -6.16 -8.69
N VAL A 593 -1.79 -6.03 -7.50
CA VAL A 593 -0.88 -7.05 -6.94
C VAL A 593 -1.58 -8.40 -6.85
N ASP A 594 -2.80 -8.46 -6.33
CA ASP A 594 -3.59 -9.70 -6.24
C ASP A 594 -3.79 -10.37 -7.61
N ARG A 595 -4.03 -9.58 -8.66
CA ARG A 595 -4.17 -10.09 -10.04
C ARG A 595 -2.85 -10.57 -10.62
N LEU A 596 -1.78 -9.78 -10.44
CA LEU A 596 -0.45 -10.08 -10.98
C LEU A 596 0.18 -11.30 -10.29
N VAL A 597 0.07 -11.42 -8.98
CA VAL A 597 0.55 -12.60 -8.23
C VAL A 597 -0.08 -13.88 -8.77
N LYS A 598 -1.41 -13.86 -9.01
CA LYS A 598 -2.10 -15.01 -9.59
C LYS A 598 -1.63 -15.28 -11.02
N SER A 599 -1.52 -14.27 -11.89
CA SER A 599 -1.10 -14.52 -13.28
C SER A 599 0.33 -15.03 -13.39
N GLU A 600 1.26 -14.46 -12.63
CA GLU A 600 2.68 -14.74 -12.74
C GLU A 600 3.13 -16.00 -12.01
N LEU A 601 2.39 -16.48 -10.99
CA LEU A 601 2.67 -17.82 -10.43
C LEU A 601 2.07 -18.93 -11.30
N ILE A 602 0.86 -18.72 -11.85
CA ILE A 602 0.14 -19.76 -12.57
C ILE A 602 0.80 -20.08 -13.92
N ARG A 603 1.20 -19.07 -14.69
CA ARG A 603 1.69 -19.28 -16.07
C ARG A 603 3.02 -20.07 -16.11
N PRO A 604 4.07 -19.72 -15.35
CA PRO A 604 5.33 -20.48 -15.33
C PRO A 604 5.16 -21.87 -14.76
N LEU A 605 4.35 -22.01 -13.69
CA LEU A 605 4.06 -23.31 -13.09
C LEU A 605 3.42 -24.24 -14.13
N LYS A 606 2.41 -23.77 -14.89
CA LYS A 606 1.80 -24.54 -15.99
C LYS A 606 2.82 -25.02 -17.02
N LYS A 607 3.72 -24.13 -17.44
CA LYS A 607 4.76 -24.46 -18.40
C LYS A 607 5.68 -25.57 -17.86
N GLN A 608 6.15 -25.42 -16.63
CA GLN A 608 7.02 -26.41 -15.98
C GLN A 608 6.33 -27.77 -15.82
N LEU A 609 5.08 -27.79 -15.36
CA LEU A 609 4.30 -29.02 -15.19
C LEU A 609 4.10 -29.76 -16.52
N PHE A 610 3.84 -29.04 -17.61
CA PHE A 610 3.71 -29.63 -18.95
C PHE A 610 5.03 -30.19 -19.47
N GLU A 611 6.13 -29.48 -19.24
CA GLU A 611 7.48 -29.93 -19.62
C GLU A 611 7.88 -31.19 -18.85
N ILE A 612 7.54 -31.29 -17.56
CA ILE A 612 7.76 -32.50 -16.76
C ILE A 612 6.95 -33.68 -17.29
N TYR A 613 5.65 -33.49 -17.57
CA TYR A 613 4.84 -34.54 -18.20
C TYR A 613 5.44 -35.00 -19.53
N SER A 614 5.85 -34.05 -20.38
CA SER A 614 6.42 -34.35 -21.69
C SER A 614 7.75 -35.13 -21.57
N GLY A 615 8.62 -34.73 -20.63
CA GLY A 615 9.87 -35.43 -20.35
C GLY A 615 9.66 -36.83 -19.78
N LEU A 616 8.77 -36.97 -18.78
CA LEU A 616 8.45 -38.27 -18.19
C LEU A 616 7.77 -39.22 -19.19
N LYS A 617 6.91 -38.71 -20.10
CA LYS A 617 6.30 -39.49 -21.18
C LYS A 617 7.35 -40.11 -22.11
N VAL A 618 8.47 -39.43 -22.34
CA VAL A 618 9.57 -39.92 -23.20
C VAL A 618 10.57 -40.77 -22.39
N SER A 619 10.59 -40.63 -21.07
CA SER A 619 11.48 -41.39 -20.18
C SER A 619 11.21 -42.90 -20.21
N ARG A 620 12.22 -43.68 -19.80
CA ARG A 620 12.12 -45.15 -19.67
C ARG A 620 11.12 -45.65 -18.62
N TRP A 621 10.63 -44.76 -17.76
CA TRP A 621 9.77 -45.07 -16.61
C TRP A 621 8.29 -45.03 -16.96
N ILE A 622 7.88 -44.12 -17.85
CA ILE A 622 6.45 -43.88 -18.16
C ILE A 622 6.20 -43.92 -19.69
N SER A 623 7.16 -44.37 -20.50
CA SER A 623 6.97 -44.50 -21.95
C SER A 623 5.78 -45.40 -22.34
N PRO A 624 5.02 -45.07 -23.41
CA PRO A 624 3.98 -45.95 -23.95
C PRO A 624 4.53 -47.34 -24.28
N ILE A 625 3.77 -48.39 -23.97
CA ILE A 625 4.08 -49.74 -24.41
C ILE A 625 3.96 -49.75 -25.93
N ARG A 626 5.05 -50.07 -26.62
CA ARG A 626 5.03 -50.27 -28.07
C ARG A 626 4.65 -51.72 -28.34
N PHE A 627 3.50 -51.92 -28.95
CA PHE A 627 3.04 -53.22 -29.39
C PHE A 627 3.19 -53.35 -30.90
N THR A 628 3.95 -54.35 -31.35
CA THR A 628 4.07 -54.69 -32.77
C THR A 628 3.57 -56.12 -32.96
N PRO A 629 2.33 -56.32 -33.42
CA PRO A 629 1.76 -57.65 -33.58
C PRO A 629 2.57 -58.43 -34.64
N ARG A 630 2.94 -59.67 -34.32
CA ARG A 630 3.65 -60.60 -35.21
C ARG A 630 2.98 -61.97 -35.14
N PRO A 631 2.89 -62.74 -36.23
CA PRO A 631 2.40 -64.12 -36.14
C PRO A 631 3.46 -65.03 -35.50
N VAL A 632 3.04 -65.99 -34.69
CA VAL A 632 3.90 -67.10 -34.24
C VAL A 632 3.59 -68.34 -35.09
N PRO A 633 4.60 -68.96 -35.74
CA PRO A 633 4.38 -70.18 -36.50
C PRO A 633 3.95 -71.34 -35.59
N THR A 634 2.88 -72.04 -35.96
CA THR A 634 2.34 -73.23 -35.26
C THR A 634 3.36 -74.37 -35.06
N ASN A 635 4.44 -74.41 -35.85
CA ASN A 635 5.50 -75.42 -35.75
C ASN A 635 6.48 -75.23 -34.57
N ILE A 636 6.39 -74.13 -33.81
CA ILE A 636 7.21 -73.87 -32.61
C ILE A 636 6.33 -74.02 -31.36
N SER A 637 5.73 -75.20 -31.21
CA SER A 637 4.86 -75.48 -30.07
C SER A 637 5.66 -75.67 -28.78
N ARG A 638 5.60 -74.68 -27.87
CA ARG A 638 6.23 -74.74 -26.54
C ARG A 638 5.15 -74.95 -25.50
N HIS A 639 5.28 -75.99 -24.68
CA HIS A 639 4.44 -76.18 -23.51
C HIS A 639 4.55 -74.98 -22.57
N VAL A 640 3.46 -74.23 -22.42
CA VAL A 640 3.40 -73.09 -21.50
C VAL A 640 3.20 -73.62 -20.09
N THR A 641 4.19 -73.44 -19.23
CA THR A 641 4.17 -73.89 -17.83
C THR A 641 3.93 -72.75 -16.83
N ARG A 642 4.01 -71.49 -17.28
CA ARG A 642 3.88 -70.28 -16.47
C ARG A 642 3.00 -69.25 -17.18
N ALA A 643 2.19 -68.54 -16.42
CA ALA A 643 1.43 -67.41 -16.93
C ALA A 643 2.34 -66.18 -17.02
N THR A 644 2.35 -65.51 -18.16
CA THR A 644 3.04 -64.23 -18.36
C THR A 644 2.06 -63.18 -18.86
N THR A 645 2.10 -62.00 -18.26
CA THR A 645 1.52 -60.78 -18.83
C THR A 645 2.59 -59.97 -19.54
N SER A 646 2.16 -58.95 -20.30
CA SER A 646 3.00 -58.33 -21.32
C SER A 646 4.08 -57.37 -20.82
N ASP A 647 4.03 -56.92 -19.56
CA ASP A 647 4.94 -55.87 -19.04
C ASP A 647 5.60 -56.22 -17.70
N GLY A 648 6.87 -56.66 -17.75
CA GLY A 648 7.70 -56.87 -16.55
C GLY A 648 8.05 -55.60 -15.77
N LYS A 649 7.74 -54.41 -16.29
CA LYS A 649 7.92 -53.11 -15.60
C LYS A 649 6.61 -52.47 -15.16
N PHE A 650 5.47 -53.16 -15.31
CA PHE A 650 4.13 -52.64 -15.03
C PHE A 650 4.03 -51.95 -13.67
N ALA A 651 4.41 -52.65 -12.59
CA ALA A 651 4.32 -52.12 -11.22
C ALA A 651 5.12 -50.82 -11.04
N THR A 652 6.31 -50.73 -11.64
CA THR A 652 7.14 -49.53 -11.62
C THR A 652 6.48 -48.38 -12.38
N ARG A 653 5.90 -48.62 -13.57
CA ARG A 653 5.20 -47.58 -14.35
C ARG A 653 4.00 -47.02 -13.60
N VAL A 654 3.20 -47.90 -12.98
CA VAL A 654 2.04 -47.51 -12.16
C VAL A 654 2.50 -46.63 -10.99
N LYS A 655 3.54 -47.06 -10.25
CA LYS A 655 4.10 -46.29 -9.12
C LYS A 655 4.50 -44.88 -9.53
N PHE A 656 5.22 -44.72 -10.65
CA PHE A 656 5.66 -43.40 -11.13
C PHE A 656 4.51 -42.50 -11.56
N VAL A 657 3.52 -43.01 -12.29
CA VAL A 657 2.37 -42.21 -12.71
C VAL A 657 1.53 -41.77 -11.52
N VAL A 658 1.32 -42.66 -10.55
CA VAL A 658 0.61 -42.32 -9.31
C VAL A 658 1.37 -41.25 -8.50
N ALA A 659 2.69 -41.41 -8.35
CA ALA A 659 3.53 -40.41 -7.70
C ALA A 659 3.50 -39.06 -8.43
N ALA A 660 3.47 -39.05 -9.76
CA ALA A 660 3.33 -37.83 -10.56
C ALA A 660 1.95 -37.18 -10.38
N ILE A 661 0.86 -37.97 -10.39
CA ILE A 661 -0.50 -37.45 -10.12
C ILE A 661 -0.55 -36.79 -8.74
N HIS A 662 0.06 -37.43 -7.74
CA HIS A 662 0.13 -36.88 -6.39
C HIS A 662 0.94 -35.60 -6.33
N ALA A 663 2.16 -35.59 -6.89
CA ALA A 663 3.04 -34.42 -6.93
C ALA A 663 2.37 -33.16 -7.48
N PHE A 664 1.44 -33.34 -8.42
CA PHE A 664 0.73 -32.23 -9.06
C PHE A 664 -0.71 -32.06 -8.54
N SER A 665 -1.17 -32.88 -7.61
CA SER A 665 -2.51 -32.76 -7.03
C SER A 665 -2.79 -31.42 -6.35
N PRO A 666 -1.85 -30.76 -5.63
CA PRO A 666 -2.11 -29.45 -5.02
C PRO A 666 -2.40 -28.37 -6.08
N THR A 667 -1.95 -28.57 -7.32
CA THR A 667 -2.17 -27.62 -8.42
C THR A 667 -3.61 -27.62 -8.96
N ARG A 668 -4.47 -28.56 -8.52
CA ARG A 668 -5.91 -28.55 -8.83
C ARG A 668 -6.64 -27.37 -8.22
N ARG A 669 -6.24 -27.01 -7.01
CA ARG A 669 -6.86 -25.92 -6.25
C ARG A 669 -6.52 -24.54 -6.84
N ILE A 670 -5.68 -24.48 -7.87
CA ILE A 670 -5.29 -23.26 -8.58
C ILE A 670 -6.36 -22.88 -9.63
N PRO A 671 -7.18 -21.83 -9.40
CA PRO A 671 -8.21 -21.40 -10.33
C PRO A 671 -7.57 -20.86 -11.62
N CYS A 672 -7.87 -21.50 -12.75
CA CYS A 672 -7.33 -21.12 -14.05
C CYS A 672 -8.38 -20.34 -14.85
N ARG A 673 -8.19 -19.04 -15.05
CA ARG A 673 -8.88 -18.33 -16.15
C ARG A 673 -8.36 -18.89 -17.48
N GLY A 674 -9.27 -19.43 -18.30
CA GLY A 674 -8.96 -20.24 -19.49
C GLY A 674 -9.05 -21.73 -19.18
N SER A 675 -10.23 -22.31 -19.44
CA SER A 675 -10.71 -23.63 -19.02
C SER A 675 -10.07 -24.86 -19.68
N SER A 676 -8.86 -24.78 -20.27
CA SER A 676 -8.32 -25.90 -21.06
C SER A 676 -7.14 -26.66 -20.41
N MET A 677 -6.08 -26.00 -19.91
CA MET A 677 -4.80 -26.70 -19.72
C MET A 677 -4.58 -27.53 -18.44
N ASN A 678 -5.05 -27.12 -17.25
CA ASN A 678 -4.79 -27.89 -16.02
C ASN A 678 -5.68 -29.13 -15.93
N SER A 679 -6.97 -28.97 -16.26
CA SER A 679 -7.87 -30.09 -16.52
C SER A 679 -7.29 -31.01 -17.61
N ALA A 680 -6.66 -30.44 -18.66
CA ALA A 680 -6.00 -31.25 -19.69
C ALA A 680 -4.74 -31.97 -19.20
N LEU A 681 -3.92 -31.38 -18.31
CA LEU A 681 -2.71 -32.05 -17.83
C LEU A 681 -3.04 -33.21 -16.89
N LEU A 682 -4.00 -33.00 -15.99
CA LEU A 682 -4.48 -34.06 -15.11
C LEU A 682 -5.23 -35.13 -15.90
N ALA A 683 -6.09 -34.75 -16.85
CA ALA A 683 -6.72 -35.71 -17.77
C ALA A 683 -5.68 -36.50 -18.57
N ARG A 684 -4.54 -35.90 -18.94
CA ARG A 684 -3.43 -36.63 -19.57
C ARG A 684 -2.76 -37.62 -18.64
N TRP A 685 -2.53 -37.27 -17.37
CA TRP A 685 -2.00 -38.22 -16.39
C TRP A 685 -2.98 -39.37 -16.09
N VAL A 686 -4.28 -39.08 -15.98
CA VAL A 686 -5.33 -40.08 -15.80
C VAL A 686 -5.45 -40.98 -17.03
N ARG A 687 -5.44 -40.41 -18.24
CA ARG A 687 -5.38 -41.17 -19.51
C ARG A 687 -4.13 -42.04 -19.60
N ARG A 688 -2.99 -41.55 -19.10
CA ARG A 688 -1.72 -42.30 -19.05
C ARG A 688 -1.79 -43.45 -18.05
N LEU A 689 -2.44 -43.26 -16.90
CA LEU A 689 -2.69 -44.33 -15.94
C LEU A 689 -3.59 -45.41 -16.58
N PHE A 690 -4.63 -45.00 -17.31
CA PHE A 690 -5.46 -45.90 -18.10
C PHE A 690 -4.65 -46.67 -19.15
N ASP A 691 -3.76 -46.02 -19.91
CA ASP A 691 -2.87 -46.70 -20.88
C ASP A 691 -1.93 -47.74 -20.26
N ILE A 692 -1.62 -47.62 -18.96
CA ILE A 692 -0.73 -48.56 -18.26
C ILE A 692 -1.54 -49.76 -17.75
N LEU A 693 -2.76 -49.53 -17.26
CA LEU A 693 -3.66 -50.59 -16.79
C LEU A 693 -4.35 -51.34 -17.94
N TYR A 694 -4.65 -50.64 -19.02
CA TYR A 694 -5.31 -51.15 -20.21
C TYR A 694 -4.49 -50.77 -21.46
N PRO A 695 -3.30 -51.35 -21.61
CA PRO A 695 -2.41 -51.08 -22.73
C PRO A 695 -3.02 -51.42 -24.09
N VAL A 696 -2.42 -50.85 -25.13
CA VAL A 696 -2.93 -50.96 -26.49
C VAL A 696 -3.00 -52.39 -27.02
N ASN A 697 -2.24 -53.32 -26.43
CA ASN A 697 -2.24 -54.73 -26.80
C ASN A 697 -3.45 -55.51 -26.26
N GLY A 698 -4.32 -54.92 -25.44
CA GLY A 698 -5.56 -55.56 -24.98
C GLY A 698 -5.45 -56.34 -23.65
N THR A 699 -4.29 -56.29 -22.98
CA THR A 699 -4.18 -56.88 -21.63
C THR A 699 -4.97 -56.04 -20.62
N MET A 700 -5.64 -56.70 -19.67
CA MET A 700 -6.32 -56.04 -18.54
C MET A 700 -5.47 -56.18 -17.27
N GLU A 701 -4.42 -55.35 -17.17
CA GLU A 701 -3.51 -55.42 -16.03
C GLU A 701 -4.21 -54.99 -14.74
N GLU A 702 -3.93 -55.69 -13.64
CA GLU A 702 -4.48 -55.36 -12.34
C GLU A 702 -3.41 -54.82 -11.42
N SER A 703 -3.71 -53.70 -10.76
CA SER A 703 -2.89 -53.15 -9.68
C SER A 703 -3.71 -53.08 -8.40
N ASN A 704 -3.21 -53.71 -7.34
CA ASN A 704 -3.72 -53.46 -6.01
C ASN A 704 -3.08 -52.17 -5.50
N PHE A 705 -3.71 -51.02 -5.76
CA PHE A 705 -3.32 -49.74 -5.12
C PHE A 705 -3.33 -49.81 -3.58
N ILE A 706 -3.89 -50.90 -3.02
CA ILE A 706 -4.08 -51.21 -1.59
C ILE A 706 -2.94 -52.08 -1.01
N SER A 707 -1.96 -52.55 -1.80
CA SER A 707 -0.84 -53.30 -1.20
C SER A 707 -0.05 -52.42 -0.22
N ALA A 708 0.38 -52.98 0.91
CA ALA A 708 1.04 -52.29 2.04
C ALA A 708 2.35 -51.53 1.72
N GLN A 709 2.72 -51.42 0.44
CA GLN A 709 3.90 -50.73 -0.08
C GLN A 709 3.59 -49.41 -0.82
N VAL A 710 2.31 -49.05 -1.02
CA VAL A 710 1.91 -47.76 -1.61
C VAL A 710 1.42 -46.86 -0.48
N ASP A 711 2.13 -45.76 -0.20
CA ASP A 711 1.73 -44.79 0.81
C ASP A 711 0.30 -44.29 0.57
N TYR A 712 -0.56 -44.43 1.58
CA TYR A 712 -1.96 -43.97 1.63
C TYR A 712 -2.23 -42.58 0.97
N PRO A 713 -1.39 -41.53 1.13
CA PRO A 713 -1.61 -40.21 0.51
C PRO A 713 -1.68 -40.19 -1.02
N PHE A 714 -1.13 -41.19 -1.73
CA PHE A 714 -1.19 -41.24 -3.19
C PHE A 714 -2.60 -41.55 -3.72
N VAL A 715 -3.35 -42.39 -3.01
CA VAL A 715 -4.65 -42.92 -3.44
C VAL A 715 -5.71 -41.82 -3.46
N GLU A 716 -5.74 -40.97 -2.43
CA GLU A 716 -6.67 -39.84 -2.34
C GLU A 716 -6.48 -38.86 -3.51
N SER A 717 -5.23 -38.57 -3.87
CA SER A 717 -4.92 -37.72 -5.02
C SER A 717 -5.43 -38.33 -6.33
N VAL A 718 -5.28 -39.64 -6.55
CA VAL A 718 -5.79 -40.30 -7.76
C VAL A 718 -7.32 -40.30 -7.77
N GLN A 719 -7.97 -40.64 -6.65
CA GLN A 719 -9.43 -40.61 -6.50
C GLN A 719 -10.02 -39.24 -6.86
N SER A 720 -9.47 -38.15 -6.30
CA SER A 720 -9.93 -36.80 -6.62
C SER A 720 -9.74 -36.46 -8.11
N CYS A 721 -8.68 -36.96 -8.74
CA CYS A 721 -8.42 -36.75 -10.17
C CYS A 721 -9.43 -37.48 -11.07
N VAL A 722 -9.76 -38.73 -10.71
CA VAL A 722 -10.72 -39.56 -11.43
C VAL A 722 -12.14 -38.99 -11.29
N ARG A 723 -12.52 -38.51 -10.09
CA ARG A 723 -13.80 -37.81 -9.88
C ARG A 723 -13.92 -36.56 -10.76
N GLU A 724 -12.87 -35.75 -10.85
CA GLU A 724 -12.89 -34.53 -11.69
C GLU A 724 -13.03 -34.82 -13.19
N LEU A 725 -12.52 -35.97 -13.67
CA LEU A 725 -12.69 -36.39 -15.07
C LEU A 725 -14.16 -36.73 -15.38
N VAL A 726 -14.88 -37.29 -14.40
CA VAL A 726 -16.25 -37.81 -14.54
C VAL A 726 -17.32 -36.76 -14.19
N ILE A 727 -17.03 -35.89 -13.21
CA ILE A 727 -17.94 -34.86 -12.71
C ILE A 727 -17.26 -33.49 -12.86
N PRO A 728 -17.43 -32.78 -13.99
CA PRO A 728 -16.98 -31.40 -14.10
C PRO A 728 -17.81 -30.54 -13.14
N SER A 729 -17.15 -29.97 -12.13
CA SER A 729 -17.84 -29.19 -11.09
C SER A 729 -18.71 -28.04 -11.67
N PRO A 730 -20.00 -27.94 -11.31
CA PRO A 730 -20.92 -26.89 -11.79
C PRO A 730 -20.63 -25.48 -11.22
N LEU A 731 -19.69 -25.34 -10.27
CA LEU A 731 -19.25 -24.05 -9.71
C LEU A 731 -18.39 -23.20 -10.67
N ARG A 732 -18.30 -23.58 -11.95
CA ARG A 732 -17.66 -22.79 -13.02
C ARG A 732 -18.56 -21.67 -13.58
N ILE A 733 -19.46 -21.11 -12.78
CA ILE A 733 -20.13 -19.84 -13.11
C ILE A 733 -19.12 -18.71 -12.90
N SER A 734 -18.38 -18.38 -13.95
CA SER A 734 -17.70 -17.09 -14.05
C SER A 734 -18.75 -15.99 -14.11
N MET A 735 -18.76 -15.10 -13.11
CA MET A 735 -19.24 -13.74 -13.29
C MET A 735 -18.36 -13.05 -14.34
N SER A 736 -18.70 -13.22 -15.61
CA SER A 736 -18.28 -12.37 -16.70
C SER A 736 -19.46 -12.25 -17.65
N ALA A 737 -20.12 -11.10 -17.63
CA ALA A 737 -21.15 -10.75 -18.59
C ALA A 737 -20.63 -10.95 -20.02
N GLY A 738 -21.40 -11.69 -20.83
CA GLY A 738 -21.29 -11.66 -22.29
C GLY A 738 -20.22 -12.56 -22.92
N SER A 739 -20.29 -13.87 -22.73
CA SER A 739 -20.06 -14.84 -23.83
C SER A 739 -20.52 -16.25 -23.41
N SER A 740 -21.68 -16.65 -23.91
CA SER A 740 -22.15 -18.03 -23.84
C SER A 740 -21.42 -18.86 -24.91
N VAL A 741 -20.25 -19.38 -24.58
CA VAL A 741 -19.70 -20.55 -25.27
C VAL A 741 -19.91 -21.74 -24.33
N PRO A 742 -20.64 -22.79 -24.74
CA PRO A 742 -20.86 -23.93 -23.87
C PRO A 742 -19.51 -24.58 -23.52
N VAL A 743 -19.23 -24.68 -22.22
CA VAL A 743 -18.10 -25.41 -21.67
C VAL A 743 -18.33 -26.89 -22.01
N GLY A 744 -17.37 -27.50 -22.72
CA GLY A 744 -17.51 -28.83 -23.34
C GLY A 744 -18.10 -29.90 -22.42
N ASN A 745 -19.13 -30.59 -22.92
CA ASN A 745 -19.68 -31.80 -22.33
C ASN A 745 -18.56 -32.83 -22.14
N THR A 746 -18.54 -33.54 -21.01
CA THR A 746 -17.68 -34.71 -20.82
C THR A 746 -18.07 -35.81 -21.80
N ASP A 747 -17.18 -36.13 -22.74
CA ASP A 747 -17.42 -37.17 -23.75
C ASP A 747 -17.47 -38.57 -23.11
N PHE A 748 -18.25 -39.49 -23.68
CA PHE A 748 -18.46 -40.87 -23.19
C PHE A 748 -17.16 -41.61 -22.87
N SER A 749 -16.11 -41.40 -23.67
CA SER A 749 -14.80 -42.00 -23.45
C SER A 749 -14.17 -41.61 -22.10
N SER A 750 -14.41 -40.39 -21.62
CA SER A 750 -13.94 -39.93 -20.30
C SER A 750 -14.64 -40.67 -19.16
N PHE A 751 -15.94 -40.97 -19.32
CA PHE A 751 -16.68 -41.79 -18.37
C PHE A 751 -16.17 -43.23 -18.36
N VAL A 752 -15.99 -43.86 -19.51
CA VAL A 752 -15.42 -45.21 -19.60
C VAL A 752 -14.05 -45.27 -18.91
N ILE A 753 -13.15 -44.33 -19.21
CA ILE A 753 -11.83 -44.24 -18.55
C ILE A 753 -11.98 -44.09 -17.04
N GLY A 754 -12.84 -43.17 -16.58
CA GLY A 754 -13.04 -42.89 -15.17
C GLY A 754 -13.58 -44.09 -14.38
N TYR A 755 -14.63 -44.73 -14.89
CA TYR A 755 -15.22 -45.93 -14.29
C TYR A 755 -14.24 -47.11 -14.32
N SER A 756 -13.54 -47.37 -15.43
CA SER A 756 -12.52 -48.43 -15.52
C SER A 756 -11.35 -48.24 -14.55
N LEU A 757 -10.97 -47.00 -14.24
CA LEU A 757 -9.94 -46.69 -13.25
C LEU A 757 -10.46 -46.81 -11.81
N ALA A 758 -11.73 -46.46 -11.58
CA ALA A 758 -12.37 -46.57 -10.28
C ALA A 758 -12.38 -47.99 -9.72
N LEU A 759 -12.35 -49.01 -10.59
CA LEU A 759 -12.29 -50.43 -10.21
C LEU A 759 -11.05 -50.83 -9.43
N HIS A 760 -9.98 -50.06 -9.59
CA HIS A 760 -8.72 -50.31 -8.90
C HIS A 760 -8.62 -49.53 -7.60
N LEU A 761 -9.49 -48.54 -7.36
CA LEU A 761 -9.47 -47.63 -6.20
C LEU A 761 -10.37 -48.14 -5.06
N PRO A 762 -9.97 -47.95 -3.78
CA PRO A 762 -10.82 -48.33 -2.65
C PRO A 762 -12.10 -47.49 -2.65
N GLY A 763 -13.26 -48.16 -2.59
CA GLY A 763 -14.58 -47.52 -2.66
C GLY A 763 -14.86 -46.80 -3.99
N GLY A 764 -14.06 -47.02 -5.04
CA GLY A 764 -13.98 -46.16 -6.22
C GLY A 764 -15.30 -45.90 -6.94
N LEU A 765 -16.17 -46.90 -7.09
CA LEU A 765 -17.47 -46.72 -7.76
C LEU A 765 -18.42 -45.81 -6.98
N SER A 766 -18.49 -45.96 -5.65
CA SER A 766 -19.28 -45.07 -4.77
C SER A 766 -18.78 -43.63 -4.77
N LEU A 767 -17.55 -43.38 -5.23
CA LEU A 767 -17.00 -42.03 -5.36
C LEU A 767 -17.51 -41.27 -6.60
N LEU A 768 -18.03 -42.00 -7.58
CA LEU A 768 -18.54 -41.47 -8.85
C LEU A 768 -20.05 -41.27 -8.84
N GLU A 769 -20.73 -41.74 -7.79
CA GLU A 769 -22.14 -41.48 -7.53
C GLU A 769 -22.31 -40.02 -7.08
N ALA A 770 -23.00 -39.22 -7.90
CA ALA A 770 -23.31 -37.83 -7.60
C ALA A 770 -24.79 -37.55 -7.86
N ASP A 771 -25.41 -36.77 -6.97
CA ASP A 771 -26.78 -36.28 -7.15
C ASP A 771 -26.85 -35.45 -8.44
N GLY A 772 -27.69 -35.88 -9.39
CA GLY A 772 -27.87 -35.22 -10.69
C GLY A 772 -26.89 -35.62 -11.80
N ALA A 773 -26.25 -36.80 -11.72
CA ALA A 773 -25.35 -37.29 -12.76
C ALA A 773 -26.04 -37.43 -14.15
N PRO A 774 -25.32 -37.16 -15.27
CA PRO A 774 -25.85 -37.32 -16.63
C PRO A 774 -26.36 -38.74 -16.91
N GLU A 775 -27.33 -38.91 -17.82
CA GLU A 775 -27.88 -40.23 -18.21
C GLU A 775 -26.78 -41.23 -18.59
N VAL A 776 -25.74 -40.74 -19.28
CA VAL A 776 -24.57 -41.52 -19.67
C VAL A 776 -23.84 -42.11 -18.46
N ALA A 777 -23.63 -41.31 -17.41
CA ALA A 777 -22.94 -41.71 -16.20
C ALA A 777 -23.75 -42.74 -15.42
N ARG A 778 -25.08 -42.55 -15.33
CA ARG A 778 -26.00 -43.49 -14.66
C ARG A 778 -26.06 -44.84 -15.37
N THR A 779 -26.16 -44.84 -16.70
CA THR A 779 -26.22 -46.08 -17.51
C THR A 779 -24.88 -46.84 -17.50
N LEU A 780 -23.75 -46.13 -17.52
CA LEU A 780 -22.45 -46.77 -17.29
C LEU A 780 -22.33 -47.30 -15.87
N GLY A 781 -22.81 -46.56 -14.87
CA GLY A 781 -22.91 -47.01 -13.49
C GLY A 781 -23.63 -48.35 -13.36
N THR A 782 -24.75 -48.54 -14.08
CA THR A 782 -25.47 -49.83 -14.08
C THR A 782 -24.68 -50.98 -14.71
N PHE A 783 -23.81 -50.72 -15.69
CA PHE A 783 -22.93 -51.76 -16.24
C PHE A 783 -21.82 -52.14 -15.25
N PHE A 784 -21.18 -51.16 -14.62
CA PHE A 784 -20.11 -51.39 -13.65
C PHE A 784 -20.62 -51.84 -12.26
N ASP A 785 -21.92 -51.79 -12.02
CA ASP A 785 -22.54 -52.49 -10.89
C ASP A 785 -22.73 -53.97 -11.23
N TRP A 786 -21.78 -54.80 -10.79
CA TRP A 786 -21.80 -56.25 -10.98
C TRP A 786 -22.97 -56.97 -10.30
N ARG A 787 -23.74 -56.28 -9.45
CA ARG A 787 -24.95 -56.83 -8.84
C ARG A 787 -26.19 -56.61 -9.69
N ASN A 788 -26.11 -55.77 -10.71
CA ASN A 788 -27.22 -55.42 -11.55
C ASN A 788 -27.38 -56.41 -12.72
N VAL A 789 -28.55 -57.08 -12.75
CA VAL A 789 -28.92 -58.09 -13.75
C VAL A 789 -28.92 -57.50 -15.16
N ASP A 790 -29.43 -56.27 -15.32
CA ASP A 790 -29.62 -55.61 -16.62
C ASP A 790 -28.37 -54.89 -17.12
N GLY A 791 -27.26 -54.93 -16.37
CA GLY A 791 -26.15 -54.04 -16.68
C GLY A 791 -25.40 -54.37 -17.97
N LEU A 792 -25.44 -55.61 -18.47
CA LEU A 792 -24.94 -55.95 -19.83
C LEU A 792 -25.81 -55.27 -20.90
N THR A 793 -27.13 -55.42 -20.80
CA THR A 793 -28.12 -54.79 -21.68
C THR A 793 -28.03 -53.27 -21.64
N ALA A 794 -27.80 -52.67 -20.47
CA ALA A 794 -27.57 -51.24 -20.30
C ALA A 794 -26.29 -50.76 -21.01
N GLY A 795 -25.18 -51.50 -20.87
CA GLY A 795 -23.91 -51.18 -21.54
C GLY A 795 -23.99 -51.24 -23.07
N ILE A 796 -24.62 -52.28 -23.59
CA ILE A 796 -24.84 -52.49 -25.04
C ILE A 796 -25.79 -51.43 -25.63
N SER A 797 -26.91 -51.15 -24.94
CA SER A 797 -27.85 -50.10 -25.36
C SER A 797 -27.18 -48.73 -25.42
N MET A 798 -26.27 -48.43 -24.49
CA MET A 798 -25.51 -47.18 -24.49
C MET A 798 -24.53 -47.11 -25.67
N LEU A 799 -23.80 -48.19 -25.97
CA LEU A 799 -22.90 -48.25 -27.14
C LEU A 799 -23.65 -48.01 -28.44
N ARG A 800 -24.81 -48.67 -28.63
CA ARG A 800 -25.68 -48.47 -29.78
C ARG A 800 -26.03 -46.99 -29.97
N LYS A 801 -26.51 -46.33 -28.90
CA LYS A 801 -26.85 -44.90 -28.93
C LYS A 801 -25.65 -44.03 -29.34
N ILE A 802 -24.46 -44.35 -28.88
CA ILE A 802 -23.25 -43.54 -29.16
C ILE A 802 -22.73 -43.74 -30.57
N PHE A 803 -22.72 -44.97 -31.07
CA PHE A 803 -22.23 -45.23 -32.42
C PHE A 803 -23.11 -44.60 -33.50
N THR A 804 -24.40 -44.39 -33.21
CA THR A 804 -25.35 -43.67 -34.06
C THR A 804 -25.25 -42.14 -34.00
N LEU A 805 -24.52 -41.57 -33.03
CA LEU A 805 -24.31 -40.11 -32.95
C LEU A 805 -23.12 -39.71 -33.85
N GLU A 806 -23.35 -38.80 -34.80
CA GLU A 806 -22.31 -38.36 -35.75
C GLU A 806 -21.37 -37.30 -35.14
N ASP A 807 -21.84 -36.48 -34.19
CA ASP A 807 -21.10 -35.32 -33.66
C ASP A 807 -20.18 -35.62 -32.45
N SER A 808 -20.16 -36.85 -31.93
CA SER A 808 -19.39 -37.16 -30.71
C SER A 808 -17.95 -37.57 -31.00
N LEU A 809 -16.98 -36.87 -30.39
CA LEU A 809 -15.57 -37.26 -30.43
C LEU A 809 -15.30 -38.41 -29.45
N LEU A 810 -14.72 -39.51 -29.94
CA LEU A 810 -14.52 -40.74 -29.16
C LEU A 810 -13.06 -41.20 -29.15
N ASP A 811 -12.55 -41.60 -27.98
CA ASP A 811 -11.26 -42.29 -27.85
C ASP A 811 -11.42 -43.76 -28.25
N ALA A 812 -10.82 -44.13 -29.38
CA ALA A 812 -10.96 -45.46 -29.98
C ALA A 812 -10.44 -46.59 -29.06
N VAL A 813 -9.38 -46.34 -28.29
CA VAL A 813 -8.83 -47.33 -27.34
C VAL A 813 -9.79 -47.55 -26.18
N ALA A 814 -10.41 -46.47 -25.67
CA ALA A 814 -11.40 -46.58 -24.61
C ALA A 814 -12.65 -47.36 -25.07
N MET A 815 -13.10 -47.17 -26.32
CA MET A 815 -14.26 -47.90 -26.86
C MET A 815 -13.97 -49.38 -27.06
N VAL A 816 -12.82 -49.73 -27.66
CA VAL A 816 -12.43 -51.14 -27.80
C VAL A 816 -12.26 -51.80 -26.43
N HIS A 817 -11.67 -51.10 -25.45
CA HIS A 817 -11.59 -51.60 -24.08
C HIS A 817 -12.97 -51.84 -23.45
N PHE A 818 -13.94 -50.96 -23.68
CA PHE A 818 -15.30 -51.16 -23.18
C PHE A 818 -15.96 -52.41 -23.78
N ILE A 819 -15.77 -52.62 -25.08
CA ILE A 819 -16.22 -53.84 -25.77
C ILE A 819 -15.53 -55.10 -25.22
N GLU A 820 -14.22 -55.05 -24.96
CA GLU A 820 -13.50 -56.18 -24.37
C GLU A 820 -14.06 -56.54 -22.98
N MET A 821 -14.39 -55.53 -22.16
CA MET A 821 -15.02 -55.78 -20.86
C MET A 821 -16.43 -56.38 -20.99
N LEU A 822 -17.25 -55.86 -21.91
CA LEU A 822 -18.57 -56.42 -22.21
C LEU A 822 -18.46 -57.87 -22.71
N THR A 823 -17.52 -58.13 -23.62
CA THR A 823 -17.25 -59.46 -24.16
C THR A 823 -16.80 -60.43 -23.08
N CYS A 824 -15.89 -59.99 -22.20
CA CYS A 824 -15.38 -60.78 -21.10
C CYS A 824 -16.49 -61.19 -20.13
N ASP A 825 -17.35 -60.24 -19.72
CA ASP A 825 -18.51 -60.51 -18.86
C ASP A 825 -19.57 -61.37 -19.59
N MET A 826 -19.82 -61.13 -20.88
CA MET A 826 -20.75 -61.91 -21.70
C MET A 826 -20.33 -63.38 -21.81
N ILE A 827 -19.04 -63.67 -22.05
CA ILE A 827 -18.51 -65.05 -22.09
C ILE A 827 -18.79 -65.79 -20.78
N TYR A 828 -18.59 -65.13 -19.63
CA TYR A 828 -18.83 -65.71 -18.33
C TYR A 828 -20.32 -66.04 -18.12
N HIS A 829 -21.23 -65.08 -18.34
CA HIS A 829 -22.65 -65.27 -18.08
C HIS A 829 -23.31 -66.22 -19.09
N CYS A 830 -22.90 -66.18 -20.38
CA CYS A 830 -23.33 -67.17 -21.38
C CYS A 830 -22.86 -68.58 -21.04
N ARG A 831 -21.78 -68.75 -20.26
CA ARG A 831 -21.35 -70.07 -19.79
C ARG A 831 -22.10 -70.51 -18.54
N LYS A 832 -22.32 -69.58 -17.60
CA LYS A 832 -22.95 -69.82 -16.31
C LYS A 832 -24.40 -70.27 -16.45
N GLY A 833 -25.19 -69.64 -17.32
CA GLY A 833 -26.59 -69.99 -17.58
C GLY A 833 -26.83 -71.44 -18.04
N PHE A 834 -25.77 -72.18 -18.42
CA PHE A 834 -25.84 -73.56 -18.91
C PHE A 834 -24.92 -74.56 -18.17
N SER A 835 -24.22 -74.17 -17.10
CA SER A 835 -23.25 -75.06 -16.42
C SER A 835 -23.89 -75.86 -15.27
N TYR A 836 -23.63 -77.16 -15.22
CA TYR A 836 -24.02 -78.02 -14.08
C TYR A 836 -23.24 -77.72 -12.78
N SER A 837 -22.08 -77.06 -12.89
CA SER A 837 -21.20 -76.74 -11.76
C SER A 837 -21.54 -75.44 -11.02
N GLU A 838 -22.55 -74.68 -11.48
CA GLU A 838 -22.95 -73.33 -11.00
C GLU A 838 -21.83 -72.25 -10.94
N ASP A 839 -20.57 -72.60 -11.20
CA ASP A 839 -19.42 -71.70 -11.06
C ASP A 839 -19.20 -70.74 -12.24
N GLY A 840 -19.71 -71.07 -13.44
CA GLY A 840 -19.57 -70.27 -14.67
C GLY A 840 -18.15 -70.19 -15.26
N PHE A 841 -17.12 -70.54 -14.49
CA PHE A 841 -15.72 -70.46 -14.91
C PHE A 841 -15.22 -71.72 -15.63
N SER A 842 -15.81 -72.88 -15.36
CA SER A 842 -15.22 -74.14 -15.81
C SER A 842 -15.28 -74.35 -17.33
N GLY A 843 -14.12 -74.66 -17.91
CA GLY A 843 -13.92 -74.87 -19.34
C GLY A 843 -13.69 -73.59 -20.15
N LEU A 844 -13.73 -72.40 -19.53
CA LEU A 844 -13.46 -71.16 -20.25
C LEU A 844 -12.01 -71.08 -20.72
N ILE A 845 -11.83 -70.65 -21.97
CA ILE A 845 -10.53 -70.34 -22.58
C ILE A 845 -10.46 -68.83 -22.75
N LEU A 846 -9.57 -68.18 -22.01
CA LEU A 846 -9.45 -66.72 -21.96
C LEU A 846 -7.98 -66.29 -21.92
N PRO A 847 -7.67 -65.05 -22.33
CA PRO A 847 -6.39 -64.44 -21.98
C PRO A 847 -6.22 -64.39 -20.46
N PHE A 848 -5.00 -64.58 -19.98
CA PHE A 848 -4.71 -64.68 -18.55
C PHE A 848 -5.15 -63.44 -17.76
N SER A 849 -4.95 -62.24 -18.32
CA SER A 849 -5.41 -60.99 -17.70
C SER A 849 -6.94 -60.89 -17.59
N TRP A 850 -7.67 -61.39 -18.58
CA TRP A 850 -9.14 -61.43 -18.57
C TRP A 850 -9.66 -62.41 -17.53
N ALA A 851 -9.05 -63.60 -17.44
CA ALA A 851 -9.41 -64.60 -16.43
C ALA A 851 -9.22 -64.07 -15.00
N ARG A 852 -8.14 -63.31 -14.75
CA ARG A 852 -7.92 -62.63 -13.46
C ARG A 852 -8.99 -61.58 -13.16
N SER A 853 -9.32 -60.75 -14.15
CA SER A 853 -10.35 -59.71 -13.99
C SER A 853 -11.71 -60.31 -13.65
N LEU A 854 -12.13 -61.39 -14.33
CA LEU A 854 -13.38 -62.09 -14.02
C LEU A 854 -13.35 -62.76 -12.64
N ALA A 855 -12.26 -63.46 -12.32
CA ALA A 855 -12.09 -64.10 -11.02
C ALA A 855 -12.16 -63.10 -9.86
N LYS A 856 -11.68 -61.86 -10.06
CA LYS A 856 -11.79 -60.79 -9.06
C LYS A 856 -13.22 -60.25 -8.92
N ARG A 857 -13.95 -60.10 -10.02
CA ARG A 857 -15.30 -59.51 -10.06
C ARG A 857 -16.38 -60.45 -9.52
N TYR A 858 -16.35 -61.71 -9.95
CA TYR A 858 -17.44 -62.67 -9.73
C TYR A 858 -17.08 -63.77 -8.72
N ASN A 859 -16.05 -63.55 -7.91
CA ASN A 859 -15.62 -64.55 -6.94
C ASN A 859 -16.73 -64.87 -5.93
N GLY A 860 -17.26 -66.10 -5.94
CA GLY A 860 -18.33 -66.50 -5.01
C GLY A 860 -19.65 -65.73 -5.16
N THR A 861 -19.87 -65.02 -6.28
CA THR A 861 -21.12 -64.30 -6.54
C THR A 861 -22.12 -65.22 -7.25
N GLY A 862 -23.29 -65.45 -6.65
CA GLY A 862 -24.38 -66.23 -7.26
C GLY A 862 -25.21 -65.46 -8.30
N ILE A 863 -24.74 -64.32 -8.81
CA ILE A 863 -25.53 -63.40 -9.64
C ILE A 863 -25.43 -63.79 -11.12
N ASP A 864 -26.57 -63.86 -11.80
CA ASP A 864 -26.69 -64.08 -13.25
C ASP A 864 -27.15 -62.79 -13.92
N ARG A 865 -26.41 -62.34 -14.94
CA ARG A 865 -26.78 -61.16 -15.74
C ARG A 865 -27.43 -61.60 -17.04
N ASP A 866 -28.32 -60.76 -17.56
CA ASP A 866 -29.02 -61.01 -18.82
C ASP A 866 -28.06 -61.08 -20.01
N THR A 867 -28.17 -62.14 -20.82
CA THR A 867 -27.34 -62.41 -22.00
C THR A 867 -28.13 -62.37 -23.32
N GLU A 868 -29.40 -61.97 -23.32
CA GLU A 868 -30.22 -61.90 -24.54
C GLU A 868 -29.64 -60.91 -25.58
N CYS A 869 -28.81 -59.97 -25.13
CA CYS A 869 -28.14 -58.97 -25.98
C CYS A 869 -26.85 -59.46 -26.67
N LEU A 870 -26.55 -60.78 -26.67
CA LEU A 870 -25.34 -61.36 -27.27
C LEU A 870 -25.21 -61.06 -28.78
N ASP A 871 -26.29 -61.22 -29.55
CA ASP A 871 -26.29 -60.95 -31.00
C ASP A 871 -26.10 -59.45 -31.30
N GLU A 872 -26.66 -58.60 -30.43
CA GLU A 872 -26.49 -57.15 -30.54
C GLU A 872 -25.03 -56.74 -30.27
N LEU A 873 -24.37 -57.34 -29.26
CA LEU A 873 -22.95 -57.12 -29.01
C LEU A 873 -22.10 -57.48 -30.24
N LEU A 874 -22.37 -58.62 -30.87
CA LEU A 874 -21.67 -59.06 -32.08
C LEU A 874 -21.84 -58.06 -33.24
N SER A 875 -23.07 -57.56 -33.44
CA SER A 875 -23.37 -56.52 -34.41
C SER A 875 -22.61 -55.21 -34.14
N LEU A 876 -22.56 -54.77 -32.87
CA LEU A 876 -21.84 -53.56 -32.47
C LEU A 876 -20.32 -53.68 -32.63
N ILE A 877 -19.75 -54.87 -32.38
CA ILE A 877 -18.32 -55.14 -32.63
C ILE A 877 -18.01 -54.97 -34.12
N ASN A 878 -18.84 -55.55 -35.00
CA ASN A 878 -18.69 -55.41 -36.45
C ASN A 878 -18.86 -53.97 -36.92
N MET A 879 -19.87 -53.27 -36.39
CA MET A 879 -20.10 -51.86 -36.66
C MET A 879 -18.87 -51.02 -36.28
N LEU A 880 -18.31 -51.22 -35.08
CA LEU A 880 -17.11 -50.52 -34.65
C LEU A 880 -15.89 -50.84 -35.53
N SER A 881 -15.69 -52.13 -35.88
CA SER A 881 -14.63 -52.56 -36.80
C SER A 881 -14.67 -51.78 -38.11
N ASN A 882 -15.84 -51.66 -38.74
CA ASN A 882 -16.03 -50.89 -39.97
C ASN A 882 -15.80 -49.38 -39.75
N LEU A 883 -16.35 -48.81 -38.68
CA LEU A 883 -16.19 -47.39 -38.34
C LEU A 883 -14.73 -47.00 -38.08
N LEU A 884 -13.92 -47.89 -37.52
CA LEU A 884 -12.49 -47.63 -37.29
C LEU A 884 -11.68 -47.74 -38.59
N LYS A 885 -12.12 -48.53 -39.57
CA LYS A 885 -11.49 -48.67 -40.89
C LYS A 885 -11.88 -47.55 -41.88
N ASP A 886 -12.98 -46.87 -41.62
CA ASP A 886 -13.42 -45.76 -42.44
C ASP A 886 -12.56 -44.50 -42.21
N LYS A 887 -11.76 -44.13 -43.22
CA LYS A 887 -10.85 -42.97 -43.18
C LYS A 887 -11.58 -41.63 -43.29
N GLU A 888 -12.84 -41.62 -43.71
CA GLU A 888 -13.63 -40.39 -43.86
C GLU A 888 -14.16 -39.89 -42.51
N THR A 889 -14.22 -40.77 -41.50
CA THR A 889 -14.74 -40.42 -40.17
C THR A 889 -13.72 -39.65 -39.32
N GLN A 890 -13.94 -38.35 -39.14
CA GLN A 890 -13.12 -37.49 -38.27
C GLN A 890 -13.49 -37.57 -36.77
N ARG A 891 -14.31 -38.56 -36.37
CA ARG A 891 -14.84 -38.69 -35.00
C ARG A 891 -13.93 -39.47 -34.04
N TRP A 892 -12.92 -40.18 -34.55
CA TRP A 892 -12.09 -41.10 -33.77
C TRP A 892 -10.71 -40.52 -33.44
N PHE A 893 -10.37 -40.55 -32.15
CA PHE A 893 -9.09 -40.06 -31.63
C PHE A 893 -8.42 -41.08 -30.73
N ILE A 894 -7.12 -40.92 -30.50
CA ILE A 894 -6.38 -41.59 -29.44
C ILE A 894 -5.74 -40.51 -28.58
N GLY A 895 -6.31 -40.27 -27.40
CA GLY A 895 -5.96 -39.13 -26.56
C GLY A 895 -6.28 -37.78 -27.22
N ARG A 896 -5.37 -37.25 -28.05
CA ARG A 896 -5.57 -36.00 -28.82
C ARG A 896 -5.10 -36.08 -30.27
N GLU A 897 -4.61 -37.24 -30.69
CA GLU A 897 -4.17 -37.50 -32.07
C GLU A 897 -5.34 -38.10 -32.85
N SER A 898 -5.57 -37.65 -34.08
CA SER A 898 -6.58 -38.25 -34.96
C SER A 898 -6.21 -39.69 -35.28
N LEU A 899 -7.20 -40.59 -35.28
CA LEU A 899 -6.99 -41.98 -35.67
C LEU A 899 -6.66 -42.12 -37.17
N SER A 900 -7.15 -41.19 -38.02
CA SER A 900 -6.91 -41.18 -39.48
C SER A 900 -5.42 -41.23 -39.83
N ASP A 901 -4.58 -40.66 -38.98
CA ASP A 901 -3.14 -40.52 -39.19
C ASP A 901 -2.35 -41.71 -38.64
N ARG A 902 -3.03 -42.68 -38.01
CA ARG A 902 -2.44 -43.77 -37.22
C ARG A 902 -2.93 -45.15 -37.67
N LEU A 903 -2.62 -45.51 -38.92
CA LEU A 903 -2.99 -46.80 -39.52
C LEU A 903 -2.47 -48.01 -38.70
N ASP A 904 -1.30 -47.87 -38.06
CA ASP A 904 -0.75 -48.85 -37.13
C ASP A 904 -1.72 -49.18 -35.99
N MET A 905 -2.34 -48.15 -35.41
CA MET A 905 -3.30 -48.29 -34.33
C MET A 905 -4.62 -48.87 -34.80
N VAL A 906 -5.10 -48.48 -35.99
CA VAL A 906 -6.32 -49.06 -36.58
C VAL A 906 -6.18 -50.57 -36.75
N HIS A 907 -5.01 -51.04 -37.21
CA HIS A 907 -4.72 -52.47 -37.34
C HIS A 907 -4.72 -53.19 -35.98
N ILE A 908 -4.14 -52.59 -34.94
CA ILE A 908 -4.09 -53.17 -33.59
C ILE A 908 -5.50 -53.23 -32.96
N LEU A 909 -6.30 -52.17 -33.10
CA LEU A 909 -7.65 -52.10 -32.56
C LEU A 909 -8.59 -53.11 -33.25
N ASN A 910 -8.49 -53.25 -34.58
CA ASN A 910 -9.26 -54.28 -35.31
C ASN A 910 -8.83 -55.70 -34.95
N LEU A 911 -7.54 -55.94 -34.69
CA LEU A 911 -7.05 -57.23 -34.20
C LEU A 911 -7.69 -57.59 -32.85
N ARG A 912 -7.83 -56.62 -31.95
CA ARG A 912 -8.49 -56.79 -30.65
C ARG A 912 -9.99 -57.08 -30.76
N LEU A 913 -10.69 -56.40 -31.68
CA LEU A 913 -12.09 -56.70 -31.97
C LEU A 913 -12.25 -58.12 -32.55
N CYS A 914 -11.34 -58.56 -33.42
CA CYS A 914 -11.32 -59.95 -33.90
C CYS A 914 -11.08 -60.94 -32.75
N TRP A 915 -10.21 -60.63 -31.79
CA TRP A 915 -10.05 -61.46 -30.59
C TRP A 915 -11.32 -61.55 -29.75
N CYS A 916 -12.09 -60.47 -29.61
CA CYS A 916 -13.37 -60.49 -28.90
C CYS A 916 -14.34 -61.49 -29.55
N ILE A 917 -14.52 -61.42 -30.87
CA ILE A 917 -15.40 -62.36 -31.61
C ILE A 917 -14.85 -63.79 -31.54
N ALA A 918 -13.53 -63.97 -31.72
CA ALA A 918 -12.90 -65.28 -31.66
C ALA A 918 -13.06 -65.94 -30.27
N LEU A 919 -12.97 -65.17 -29.19
CA LEU A 919 -13.20 -65.67 -27.83
C LEU A 919 -14.67 -66.02 -27.58
N LEU A 920 -15.63 -65.28 -28.16
CA LEU A 920 -17.05 -65.66 -28.14
C LEU A 920 -17.29 -66.99 -28.87
N ILE A 921 -16.67 -67.17 -30.05
CA ILE A 921 -16.76 -68.42 -30.83
C ILE A 921 -16.17 -69.59 -30.05
N VAL A 922 -14.93 -69.47 -29.54
CA VAL A 922 -14.21 -70.54 -28.84
C VAL A 922 -14.94 -71.00 -27.57
N ASN A 923 -15.62 -70.09 -26.87
CA ASN A 923 -16.33 -70.39 -25.63
C ASN A 923 -17.83 -70.72 -25.83
N SER A 924 -18.36 -70.61 -27.04
CA SER A 924 -19.75 -70.99 -27.36
C SER A 924 -19.96 -72.50 -27.32
N ARG A 925 -21.15 -72.96 -26.93
CA ARG A 925 -21.50 -74.39 -26.92
C ARG A 925 -22.13 -74.81 -28.24
N GLN A 926 -21.83 -76.05 -28.67
CA GLN A 926 -22.54 -76.74 -29.75
C GLN A 926 -23.81 -77.39 -29.18
N SER A 927 -24.97 -76.76 -29.35
CA SER A 927 -26.24 -77.46 -29.23
C SER A 927 -27.16 -77.04 -30.37
N SER A 928 -27.57 -78.04 -31.14
CA SER A 928 -28.35 -77.96 -32.36
C SER A 928 -29.61 -77.12 -32.20
N THR A 929 -29.69 -75.99 -32.91
CA THR A 929 -30.78 -75.72 -33.88
C THR A 929 -30.60 -74.41 -34.66
N PHE A 930 -29.77 -73.46 -34.22
CA PHE A 930 -29.21 -72.37 -35.04
C PHE A 930 -27.91 -71.91 -34.36
N GLU A 931 -26.75 -72.29 -34.90
CA GLU A 931 -25.48 -72.18 -34.17
C GLU A 931 -24.96 -70.72 -34.18
N PHE A 932 -25.04 -70.04 -33.03
CA PHE A 932 -24.41 -68.73 -32.81
C PHE A 932 -22.95 -68.69 -33.29
N ALA A 933 -22.22 -69.81 -33.15
CA ALA A 933 -20.85 -69.95 -33.62
C ALA A 933 -20.72 -69.69 -35.14
N ASP A 934 -21.65 -70.20 -35.97
CA ASP A 934 -21.62 -70.00 -37.42
C ASP A 934 -21.88 -68.53 -37.78
N MET A 935 -22.85 -67.90 -37.12
CA MET A 935 -23.12 -66.47 -37.28
C MET A 935 -21.89 -65.63 -36.89
N ALA A 936 -21.27 -65.95 -35.75
CA ALA A 936 -20.08 -65.25 -35.27
C ALA A 936 -18.86 -65.48 -36.18
N VAL A 937 -18.69 -66.66 -36.77
CA VAL A 937 -17.63 -66.93 -37.77
C VAL A 937 -17.83 -66.10 -39.03
N GLN A 938 -19.07 -65.94 -39.51
CA GLN A 938 -19.37 -65.06 -40.65
C GLN A 938 -18.99 -63.60 -40.33
N VAL A 939 -19.42 -63.10 -39.15
CA VAL A 939 -19.09 -61.74 -38.70
C VAL A 939 -17.58 -61.53 -38.52
N LEU A 940 -16.88 -62.52 -37.96
CA LEU A 940 -15.42 -62.51 -37.81
C LEU A 940 -14.72 -62.45 -39.17
N THR A 941 -15.19 -63.24 -40.14
CA THR A 941 -14.63 -63.28 -41.50
C THR A 941 -14.76 -61.92 -42.19
N VAL A 942 -15.92 -61.27 -42.06
CA VAL A 942 -16.17 -59.91 -42.58
C VAL A 942 -15.27 -58.89 -41.87
N SER A 943 -15.22 -58.93 -40.53
CA SER A 943 -14.36 -58.06 -39.73
C SER A 943 -12.87 -58.25 -40.03
N ALA A 944 -12.46 -59.43 -40.47
CA ALA A 944 -11.07 -59.75 -40.82
C ALA A 944 -10.65 -59.26 -42.23
N GLN A 945 -11.57 -58.77 -43.06
CA GLN A 945 -11.24 -58.31 -44.42
C GLN A 945 -10.36 -57.05 -44.41
N ASP A 946 -9.36 -57.02 -45.30
CA ASP A 946 -8.49 -55.88 -45.52
C ASP A 946 -9.11 -54.91 -46.53
N TRP A 947 -9.59 -53.76 -46.06
CA TRP A 947 -10.19 -52.73 -46.90
C TRP A 947 -9.15 -51.96 -47.73
N TRP A 948 -7.88 -51.95 -47.30
CA TRP A 948 -6.85 -51.11 -47.93
C TRP A 948 -5.80 -51.90 -48.73
N LEU A 949 -5.96 -53.23 -48.85
CA LEU A 949 -5.08 -54.10 -49.63
C LEU A 949 -3.57 -53.95 -49.29
N ASN A 950 -3.27 -53.82 -48.00
CA ASN A 950 -1.93 -53.58 -47.48
C ASN A 950 -0.97 -54.76 -47.72
N LYS A 951 0.32 -54.47 -47.97
CA LYS A 951 1.40 -55.47 -48.08
C LYS A 951 2.57 -55.12 -47.15
N PRO A 952 2.93 -55.96 -46.17
CA PRO A 952 2.28 -57.22 -45.78
C PRO A 952 0.88 -57.01 -45.20
N LYS A 953 0.02 -58.04 -45.30
CA LYS A 953 -1.34 -58.00 -44.76
C LYS A 953 -1.31 -57.77 -43.23
N PRO A 954 -2.23 -56.97 -42.67
CA PRO A 954 -2.38 -56.83 -41.23
C PRO A 954 -2.65 -58.17 -40.53
N LEU A 955 -2.23 -58.31 -39.27
CA LEU A 955 -2.35 -59.59 -38.55
C LEU A 955 -3.81 -60.03 -38.35
N PHE A 956 -4.76 -59.11 -38.20
CA PHE A 956 -6.17 -59.43 -38.04
C PHE A 956 -6.77 -60.17 -39.25
N CYS A 957 -6.16 -60.03 -40.44
CA CYS A 957 -6.60 -60.75 -41.64
C CYS A 957 -6.39 -62.25 -41.57
N ARG A 958 -5.62 -62.77 -40.60
CA ARG A 958 -5.51 -64.22 -40.33
C ARG A 958 -6.87 -64.83 -39.98
N PHE A 959 -7.78 -64.06 -39.40
CA PHE A 959 -9.12 -64.53 -39.06
C PHE A 959 -10.05 -64.71 -40.28
N SER A 960 -9.67 -64.22 -41.47
CA SER A 960 -10.47 -64.41 -42.70
C SER A 960 -10.54 -65.86 -43.19
N THR A 961 -9.70 -66.75 -42.67
CA THR A 961 -9.64 -68.17 -43.04
C THR A 961 -10.26 -69.09 -41.99
N VAL A 962 -10.90 -68.53 -40.96
CA VAL A 962 -11.56 -69.29 -39.90
C VAL A 962 -12.88 -69.86 -40.43
N MET A 963 -13.10 -71.17 -40.21
CA MET A 963 -14.29 -71.88 -40.69
C MET A 963 -15.13 -72.46 -39.55
N ASP A 964 -14.50 -72.75 -38.41
CA ASP A 964 -15.11 -73.44 -37.27
C ASP A 964 -14.42 -73.05 -35.96
N GLN A 965 -14.92 -73.56 -34.82
CA GLN A 965 -14.35 -73.28 -33.50
C GLN A 965 -12.88 -73.75 -33.36
N SER A 966 -12.50 -74.85 -34.04
CA SER A 966 -11.15 -75.42 -33.98
C SER A 966 -10.11 -74.54 -34.69
N SER A 967 -10.39 -74.16 -35.94
CA SER A 967 -9.59 -73.23 -36.73
C SER A 967 -9.57 -71.81 -36.13
N CYS A 968 -10.66 -71.41 -35.47
CA CYS A 968 -10.71 -70.17 -34.69
C CYS A 968 -9.73 -70.20 -33.52
N LEU A 969 -9.72 -71.27 -32.71
CA LEU A 969 -8.79 -71.41 -31.60
C LEU A 969 -7.33 -71.44 -32.09
N GLU A 970 -7.07 -72.11 -33.23
CA GLU A 970 -5.75 -72.12 -33.83
C GLU A 970 -5.27 -70.72 -34.21
N THR A 971 -6.09 -69.96 -34.94
CA THR A 971 -5.79 -68.60 -35.34
C THR A 971 -5.66 -67.67 -34.13
N LEU A 972 -6.45 -67.89 -33.08
CA LEU A 972 -6.34 -67.16 -31.82
C LEU A 972 -4.97 -67.40 -31.16
N CYS A 973 -4.50 -68.65 -31.08
CA CYS A 973 -3.17 -68.98 -30.58
C CYS A 973 -2.04 -68.36 -31.42
N GLU A 974 -2.19 -68.26 -32.75
CA GLU A 974 -1.19 -67.63 -33.63
C GLU A 974 -1.08 -66.12 -33.45
N THR A 975 -2.20 -65.46 -33.11
CA THR A 975 -2.29 -64.00 -33.08
C THR A 975 -2.21 -63.40 -31.68
N LEU A 976 -2.68 -64.11 -30.64
CA LEU A 976 -2.71 -63.69 -29.24
C LEU A 976 -1.63 -64.44 -28.43
N HIS A 977 -0.38 -64.00 -28.54
CA HIS A 977 0.78 -64.61 -27.84
C HIS A 977 1.50 -63.66 -26.87
N HIS A 978 1.13 -62.38 -26.86
CA HIS A 978 1.76 -61.38 -26.00
C HIS A 978 1.35 -61.52 -24.52
N GLU A 979 0.31 -62.30 -24.24
CA GLU A 979 -0.04 -62.84 -22.94
C GLU A 979 -0.45 -64.31 -23.07
N THR A 980 -0.43 -65.05 -21.96
CA THR A 980 -0.78 -66.48 -21.94
C THR A 980 -2.29 -66.69 -22.10
N LEU A 981 -2.70 -67.56 -23.02
CA LEU A 981 -4.06 -68.11 -23.02
C LEU A 981 -4.18 -69.19 -21.94
N VAL A 982 -5.24 -69.11 -21.13
CA VAL A 982 -5.52 -70.06 -20.06
C VAL A 982 -6.84 -70.76 -20.24
N ARG A 983 -6.88 -72.03 -19.86
CA ARG A 983 -8.11 -72.80 -19.69
C ARG A 983 -8.38 -73.03 -18.21
N LEU A 984 -9.55 -72.61 -17.74
CA LEU A 984 -9.96 -72.77 -16.36
C LEU A 984 -10.60 -74.16 -16.15
N SER A 985 -10.14 -74.89 -15.12
CA SER A 985 -10.53 -76.29 -14.87
C SER A 985 -10.87 -76.50 -13.39
N ASN A 986 -12.11 -76.89 -13.12
CA ASN A 986 -12.52 -77.39 -11.80
C ASN A 986 -12.37 -78.93 -11.69
N GLY A 987 -12.07 -79.61 -12.81
CA GLY A 987 -11.82 -81.05 -12.89
C GLY A 987 -13.03 -81.88 -13.33
N TRP A 988 -14.19 -81.24 -13.52
CA TRP A 988 -15.47 -81.89 -13.83
C TRP A 988 -15.98 -81.52 -15.23
N GLU A 989 -15.21 -80.75 -16.00
CA GLU A 989 -15.60 -80.30 -17.32
C GLU A 989 -15.34 -81.32 -18.45
N ASN A 990 -16.27 -81.39 -19.41
CA ASN A 990 -16.05 -82.12 -20.66
C ASN A 990 -15.15 -81.29 -21.59
N VAL A 991 -13.88 -81.70 -21.73
CA VAL A 991 -12.89 -81.02 -22.59
C VAL A 991 -12.86 -81.68 -23.97
N HIS A 992 -13.20 -80.93 -25.01
CA HIS A 992 -13.07 -81.39 -26.39
C HIS A 992 -11.60 -81.55 -26.81
N TYR A 993 -11.30 -82.46 -27.73
CA TYR A 993 -9.93 -82.76 -28.14
C TYR A 993 -9.20 -81.53 -28.72
N TRP A 994 -9.91 -80.68 -29.48
CA TRP A 994 -9.35 -79.49 -30.11
C TRP A 994 -8.95 -78.39 -29.10
N GLN A 995 -9.49 -78.43 -27.88
CA GLN A 995 -9.13 -77.53 -26.78
C GLN A 995 -7.84 -77.95 -26.05
N LYS A 996 -7.36 -79.19 -26.25
CA LYS A 996 -6.14 -79.71 -25.62
C LYS A 996 -4.92 -79.29 -26.44
N ARG A 997 -4.52 -78.02 -26.29
CA ARG A 997 -3.38 -77.43 -26.97
C ARG A 997 -2.21 -77.13 -26.01
N PRO A 998 -0.96 -77.43 -26.38
CA PRO A 998 0.24 -77.15 -25.57
C PRO A 998 0.50 -75.65 -25.37
N GLU A 999 -0.05 -74.79 -26.23
CA GLU A 999 0.03 -73.32 -26.13
C GLU A 999 -0.89 -72.76 -25.03
N ILE A 1000 -1.85 -73.54 -24.53
CA ILE A 1000 -2.85 -73.11 -23.54
C ILE A 1000 -2.50 -73.66 -22.17
N LEU A 1001 -2.31 -72.77 -21.19
CA LEU A 1001 -2.01 -73.16 -19.81
C LEU A 1001 -3.30 -73.53 -19.06
N VAL A 1002 -3.31 -74.71 -18.44
CA VAL A 1002 -4.46 -75.15 -17.63
C VAL A 1002 -4.33 -74.65 -16.19
N ILE A 1003 -5.29 -73.85 -15.73
CA ILE A 1003 -5.39 -73.36 -14.35
C ILE A 1003 -6.41 -74.21 -13.59
N ARG A 1004 -5.92 -74.98 -12.62
CA ARG A 1004 -6.76 -75.80 -11.75
C ARG A 1004 -7.17 -75.05 -10.48
N TYR A 1005 -8.44 -75.16 -10.11
CA TYR A 1005 -8.98 -74.58 -8.88
C TYR A 1005 -9.96 -75.56 -8.22
N GLY A 1006 -10.04 -75.51 -6.88
CA GLY A 1006 -10.90 -76.40 -6.10
C GLY A 1006 -12.33 -75.86 -5.93
N SER A 1007 -12.46 -74.55 -5.76
CA SER A 1007 -13.73 -73.82 -5.71
C SER A 1007 -13.59 -72.48 -6.45
N SER A 1008 -14.70 -71.88 -6.87
CA SER A 1008 -14.68 -70.54 -7.51
C SER A 1008 -13.95 -69.53 -6.62
N VAL A 1009 -14.17 -69.58 -5.30
CA VAL A 1009 -13.51 -68.75 -4.25
C VAL A 1009 -11.97 -68.81 -4.34
N ASP A 1010 -11.42 -69.98 -4.63
CA ASP A 1010 -9.97 -70.22 -4.71
C ASP A 1010 -9.36 -69.80 -6.05
N LEU A 1011 -10.18 -69.50 -7.07
CA LEU A 1011 -9.71 -69.25 -8.44
C LEU A 1011 -8.74 -68.06 -8.51
N ALA A 1012 -9.05 -66.96 -7.83
CA ALA A 1012 -8.16 -65.79 -7.76
C ALA A 1012 -6.79 -66.15 -7.17
N GLY A 1013 -6.76 -66.98 -6.11
CA GLY A 1013 -5.52 -67.47 -5.51
C GLY A 1013 -4.76 -68.46 -6.40
N SER A 1014 -5.46 -69.29 -7.17
CA SER A 1014 -4.84 -70.18 -8.18
C SER A 1014 -4.23 -69.40 -9.34
N LEU A 1015 -4.90 -68.37 -9.84
CA LEU A 1015 -4.37 -67.48 -10.88
C LEU A 1015 -3.15 -66.71 -10.38
N GLN A 1016 -3.16 -66.21 -9.14
CA GLN A 1016 -2.00 -65.54 -8.55
C GLN A 1016 -0.77 -66.47 -8.43
N ARG A 1017 -0.98 -67.72 -8.01
CA ARG A 1017 0.09 -68.73 -7.91
C ARG A 1017 0.68 -69.11 -9.28
N ALA A 1018 -0.09 -69.00 -10.35
CA ALA A 1018 0.38 -69.27 -11.72
C ALA A 1018 1.42 -68.27 -12.24
N ILE A 1019 1.51 -67.09 -11.59
CA ILE A 1019 2.55 -66.07 -11.81
C ILE A 1019 3.76 -66.30 -10.88
N GLN A 1020 3.51 -66.69 -9.62
CA GLN A 1020 4.51 -66.70 -8.53
C GLN A 1020 5.36 -67.97 -8.39
N LYS A 1021 5.05 -69.09 -9.07
CA LYS A 1021 5.91 -70.29 -9.03
C LYS A 1021 7.25 -70.03 -9.72
N SER A 1022 8.21 -69.50 -8.96
CA SER A 1022 9.65 -69.45 -9.25
C SER A 1022 10.27 -70.84 -9.13
#